data_AF-A0A949UQ97-F1
#
_entry.id   AF-A0A949UQ97-F1
#
_cell.length_a   1.000
_cell.length_b   1.000
_cell.length_c   1.000
_cell.angle_alpha   90.00
_cell.angle_beta   90.00
_cell.angle_gamma   90.00
#
_symmetry.space_group_name_H-M   'P 1'
#
loop_
_entity.id
_entity.type
_entity.pdbx_description
1 polymer ?
#
loop_
_entity_poly.entity_id
_entity_poly.type
_entity_poly.pdbx_seq_one_letter_code
_entity_poly.pdbx_strand_id
1 'polypeptide(L)'
;MAWHNSIPNPMVYLPMGVRVFLRHRGQEILGIVLLLAAIFMGLSLATWSATDPSMNNATSDLPSNWMGYAGAINADFFFQSIGLGALALAPPLAVWGARLLQHNPIDRRLLRMGSWLAACLTGALFSAGFTTPQSWPLLTGLGGITGDALAYLTVDPLASLLGTQGAWFIALLLTGIATLYFMVLASDLHSRDLTDAYDRFMDWRDDRHEAKLAARQARPDVEPSALRVFYYNTSDAVTGFFAGLIDRLRNRRPEEGFEEDYEEEWSEEDDEDQTLEQDSEQPEDIDEEEAPARRSSFGRRAQSPTEEEPTPRQSRAARRRQAAQEAADAAEAEPVERPRNRVRVSRPDTKTKPSKRAQKEIQPSLKFGKDEEYELPPLGLLSLPKKRDTTEVLTDEALEQNARLLEKVLDDFGIRGEIINVRPGPVVTLYELAPAPGIKSSRVIALADDIARSMSAISARIAVVPGRNVIGIELPNSKREMVFFRELISSTEYENTNTSLSLALGKDIGGKAIISDLARMPHLLIAGTTGSGKSVGINTMILSLLYRLSPDECKLIMIDPKMLELSVYEGIPHLLAPVVTDPKKAVIALKWVVKEMEDRYRKMSKLSVRNIAGFNERVEEAIENDEVIIRTVQTGFDKETGQAIYEEEEMDLEPLPFIVVIIDEMADLMMVAGKE
;
A
#
# COMPACT_ATOMS: atom_id res chain seq x y z
N MET A 1 -34.28 -31.44 16.81
CA MET A 1 -34.04 -30.13 16.15
C MET A 1 -35.32 -29.30 16.16
N ALA A 2 -35.75 -28.77 17.31
CA ALA A 2 -37.03 -28.05 17.44
C ALA A 2 -36.98 -26.95 18.51
N TRP A 3 -35.94 -26.12 18.52
CA TRP A 3 -35.74 -25.05 19.52
C TRP A 3 -35.33 -23.70 18.90
N HIS A 4 -35.77 -23.42 17.66
CA HIS A 4 -35.38 -22.18 16.97
C HIS A 4 -36.51 -21.46 16.23
N ASN A 5 -37.78 -21.62 16.67
CA ASN A 5 -38.94 -20.96 16.04
C ASN A 5 -39.87 -20.24 17.04
N SER A 6 -39.36 -19.75 18.18
CA SER A 6 -40.22 -19.21 19.26
C SER A 6 -39.74 -17.87 19.81
N ILE A 7 -39.18 -17.00 18.97
CA ILE A 7 -39.09 -15.56 19.32
C ILE A 7 -40.27 -14.90 18.58
N PRO A 8 -41.34 -14.47 19.29
CA PRO A 8 -42.43 -13.76 18.65
C PRO A 8 -41.87 -12.47 18.02
N ASN A 9 -42.08 -12.32 16.71
CA ASN A 9 -41.57 -11.18 15.96
C ASN A 9 -42.14 -9.89 16.59
N PRO A 10 -41.32 -9.01 17.19
CA PRO A 10 -41.80 -7.83 17.94
C PRO A 10 -42.61 -6.87 17.06
N MET A 11 -42.46 -6.99 15.74
CA MET A 11 -43.26 -6.29 14.73
C MET A 11 -44.77 -6.59 14.82
N VAL A 12 -45.20 -7.69 15.45
CA VAL A 12 -46.62 -8.09 15.58
C VAL A 12 -47.37 -7.24 16.62
N TYR A 13 -46.68 -6.45 17.45
CA TYR A 13 -47.30 -5.60 18.48
C TYR A 13 -47.41 -4.12 18.08
N LEU A 14 -46.90 -3.72 16.91
CA LEU A 14 -46.96 -2.33 16.42
C LEU A 14 -48.27 -2.05 15.68
N PRO A 15 -48.83 -0.82 15.74
CA PRO A 15 -49.94 -0.40 14.89
C PRO A 15 -49.64 -0.56 13.40
N MET A 16 -50.64 -0.90 12.58
CA MET A 16 -50.45 -1.19 11.14
C MET A 16 -49.77 -0.04 10.39
N GLY A 17 -50.16 1.21 10.67
CA GLY A 17 -49.51 2.40 10.08
C GLY A 17 -48.02 2.51 10.41
N VAL A 18 -47.61 2.14 11.63
CA VAL A 18 -46.21 2.16 12.06
C VAL A 18 -45.40 1.05 11.36
N ARG A 19 -45.99 -0.13 11.15
CA ARG A 19 -45.32 -1.23 10.41
C ARG A 19 -45.06 -0.88 8.95
N VAL A 20 -46.07 -0.30 8.29
CA VAL A 20 -45.97 0.13 6.88
C VAL A 20 -44.92 1.24 6.76
N PHE A 21 -44.98 2.25 7.63
CA PHE A 21 -43.97 3.30 7.71
C PHE A 21 -42.54 2.74 7.92
N LEU A 22 -42.34 1.87 8.91
CA LEU A 22 -41.03 1.26 9.18
C LEU A 22 -40.54 0.39 8.02
N ARG A 23 -41.45 -0.29 7.30
CA ARG A 23 -41.10 -1.07 6.11
C ARG A 23 -40.65 -0.18 4.95
N HIS A 24 -41.37 0.90 4.66
CA HIS A 24 -40.97 1.86 3.62
C HIS A 24 -39.64 2.53 3.97
N ARG A 25 -39.48 3.00 5.22
CA ARG A 25 -38.20 3.57 5.68
C ARG A 25 -37.06 2.56 5.67
N GLY A 26 -37.33 1.31 6.04
CA GLY A 26 -36.35 0.23 5.97
C GLY A 26 -35.92 -0.09 4.52
N GLN A 27 -36.86 -0.07 3.57
CA GLN A 27 -36.58 -0.23 2.15
C GLN A 27 -35.78 0.94 1.58
N GLU A 28 -36.15 2.18 1.91
CA GLU A 28 -35.40 3.38 1.50
C GLU A 28 -33.95 3.33 2.01
N ILE A 29 -33.75 3.06 3.31
CA ILE A 29 -32.42 2.97 3.92
C ILE A 29 -31.60 1.86 3.25
N LEU A 30 -32.17 0.68 3.05
CA LEU A 30 -31.50 -0.43 2.36
C LEU A 30 -31.17 -0.05 0.91
N GLY A 31 -32.06 0.66 0.22
CA GLY A 31 -31.85 1.16 -1.13
C GLY A 31 -30.67 2.13 -1.21
N ILE A 32 -30.60 3.11 -0.30
CA ILE A 32 -29.48 4.06 -0.19
C ILE A 32 -28.17 3.31 0.08
N VAL A 33 -28.16 2.36 1.02
CA VAL A 33 -26.97 1.57 1.35
C VAL A 33 -26.45 0.79 0.14
N LEU A 34 -27.34 0.15 -0.62
CA LEU A 34 -26.96 -0.59 -1.84
C LEU A 34 -26.43 0.33 -2.94
N LEU A 35 -27.02 1.52 -3.09
CA LEU A 35 -26.58 2.50 -4.08
C LEU A 35 -25.19 3.06 -3.72
N LEU A 36 -24.96 3.39 -2.43
CA LEU A 36 -23.65 3.77 -1.93
C LEU A 36 -22.61 2.65 -2.10
N ALA A 37 -23.00 1.39 -1.83
CA ALA A 37 -22.13 0.24 -2.05
C ALA A 37 -21.79 0.04 -3.53
N ALA A 38 -22.75 0.26 -4.43
CA ALA A 38 -22.53 0.19 -5.88
C ALA A 38 -21.58 1.29 -6.37
N ILE A 39 -21.75 2.53 -5.89
CA ILE A 39 -20.84 3.65 -6.20
C ILE A 39 -19.44 3.36 -5.67
N PHE A 40 -19.35 2.93 -4.41
CA PHE A 40 -18.07 2.56 -3.79
C PHE A 40 -17.37 1.46 -4.59
N MET A 41 -18.07 0.37 -4.93
CA MET A 41 -17.51 -0.73 -5.71
C MET A 41 -17.11 -0.28 -7.12
N GLY A 42 -17.96 0.48 -7.81
CA GLY A 42 -17.69 0.97 -9.16
C GLY A 42 -16.48 1.89 -9.22
N LEU A 43 -16.36 2.85 -8.29
CA LEU A 43 -15.22 3.76 -8.23
C LEU A 43 -13.94 3.04 -7.75
N SER A 44 -14.06 2.13 -6.79
CA SER A 44 -12.98 1.26 -6.34
C SER A 44 -12.37 0.48 -7.51
N LEU A 45 -13.19 -0.18 -8.34
CA LEU A 45 -12.73 -0.95 -9.49
C LEU A 45 -12.20 -0.06 -10.63
N ALA A 46 -12.87 1.06 -10.92
CA ALA A 46 -12.49 1.95 -12.02
C ALA A 46 -11.19 2.73 -11.76
N THR A 47 -10.87 3.00 -10.49
CA THR A 47 -9.66 3.73 -10.08
C THR A 47 -8.62 2.80 -9.45
N TRP A 48 -8.68 1.51 -9.75
CA TRP A 48 -7.71 0.53 -9.27
C TRP A 48 -6.33 0.75 -9.90
N SER A 49 -5.30 0.66 -9.07
CA SER A 49 -3.91 0.57 -9.48
C SER A 49 -3.24 -0.61 -8.79
N ALA A 50 -2.44 -1.38 -9.53
CA ALA A 50 -1.66 -2.48 -8.97
C ALA A 50 -0.56 -2.01 -7.99
N THR A 51 -0.20 -0.72 -8.02
CA THR A 51 0.78 -0.12 -7.10
C THR A 51 0.14 0.35 -5.79
N ASP A 52 -1.19 0.31 -5.66
CA ASP A 52 -1.86 0.77 -4.45
C ASP A 52 -1.63 -0.19 -3.27
N PRO A 53 -1.68 0.30 -2.01
CA PRO A 53 -1.67 -0.54 -0.83
C PRO A 53 -2.80 -1.56 -0.86
N SER A 54 -2.45 -2.84 -0.83
CA SER A 54 -3.40 -3.94 -0.79
C SER A 54 -2.90 -5.05 0.13
N MET A 55 -3.69 -6.13 0.30
CA MET A 55 -3.23 -7.31 1.05
C MET A 55 -2.02 -7.99 0.41
N ASN A 56 -1.85 -7.82 -0.91
CA ASN A 56 -0.78 -8.45 -1.69
C ASN A 56 0.30 -7.47 -2.14
N ASN A 57 0.10 -6.17 -1.95
CA ASN A 57 1.08 -5.13 -2.23
C ASN A 57 1.25 -4.21 -1.01
N ALA A 58 2.30 -4.45 -0.22
CA ALA A 58 2.64 -3.64 0.93
C ALA A 58 3.51 -2.45 0.51
N THR A 59 2.87 -1.28 0.29
CA THR A 59 3.55 0.00 0.06
C THR A 59 3.26 1.00 1.17
N SER A 60 4.21 1.91 1.42
CA SER A 60 4.04 3.06 2.32
C SER A 60 3.34 4.25 1.67
N ASP A 61 3.09 4.18 0.36
CA ASP A 61 2.44 5.25 -0.39
C ASP A 61 0.96 5.37 -0.09
N LEU A 62 0.39 6.56 -0.30
CA LEU A 62 -1.05 6.78 -0.22
C LEU A 62 -1.74 6.11 -1.41
N PRO A 63 -2.91 5.47 -1.22
CA PRO A 63 -3.65 4.85 -2.31
C PRO A 63 -4.06 5.88 -3.35
N SER A 64 -3.78 5.60 -4.63
CA SER A 64 -4.28 6.38 -5.75
C SER A 64 -5.78 6.16 -5.99
N ASN A 65 -6.31 5.03 -5.52
CA ASN A 65 -7.73 4.72 -5.52
C ASN A 65 -8.56 5.82 -4.84
N TRP A 66 -9.62 6.27 -5.51
CA TRP A 66 -10.45 7.37 -5.01
C TRP A 66 -11.23 7.01 -3.75
N MET A 67 -11.47 5.72 -3.50
CA MET A 67 -12.11 5.23 -2.27
C MET A 67 -11.11 4.94 -1.15
N GLY A 68 -9.85 5.37 -1.31
CA GLY A 68 -8.78 5.22 -0.31
C GLY A 68 -8.36 3.77 -0.10
N TYR A 69 -7.88 3.45 1.10
CA TYR A 69 -7.37 2.11 1.44
C TYR A 69 -8.43 1.02 1.28
N ALA A 70 -9.66 1.29 1.72
CA ALA A 70 -10.75 0.32 1.58
C ALA A 70 -11.06 0.05 0.10
N GLY A 71 -11.02 1.08 -0.74
CA GLY A 71 -11.16 0.95 -2.19
C GLY A 71 -10.06 0.11 -2.83
N ALA A 72 -8.81 0.43 -2.53
CA ALA A 72 -7.65 -0.27 -3.07
C ALA A 72 -7.67 -1.77 -2.71
N ILE A 73 -7.93 -2.10 -1.43
CA ILE A 73 -7.98 -3.49 -0.95
C ILE A 73 -9.12 -4.27 -1.62
N ASN A 74 -10.33 -3.69 -1.71
CA ASN A 74 -11.47 -4.38 -2.32
C ASN A 74 -11.24 -4.63 -3.81
N ALA A 75 -10.81 -3.62 -4.56
CA ALA A 75 -10.58 -3.77 -5.99
C ALA A 75 -9.48 -4.79 -6.29
N ASP A 76 -8.36 -4.75 -5.56
CA ASP A 76 -7.28 -5.71 -5.70
C ASP A 76 -7.74 -7.15 -5.42
N PHE A 77 -8.49 -7.36 -4.34
CA PHE A 77 -9.06 -8.66 -4.00
C PHE A 77 -9.96 -9.21 -5.12
N PHE A 78 -10.85 -8.39 -5.68
CA PHE A 78 -11.77 -8.83 -6.72
C PHE A 78 -11.08 -9.05 -8.08
N PHE A 79 -10.13 -8.18 -8.47
CA PHE A 79 -9.37 -8.39 -9.70
C PHE A 79 -8.49 -9.64 -9.64
N GLN A 80 -7.91 -9.98 -8.49
CA GLN A 80 -7.16 -11.22 -8.35
C GLN A 80 -8.08 -12.44 -8.33
N SER A 81 -9.23 -12.34 -7.67
CA SER A 81 -10.16 -13.47 -7.54
C SER A 81 -10.87 -13.81 -8.85
N ILE A 82 -11.48 -12.82 -9.51
CA ILE A 82 -12.38 -12.99 -10.66
C ILE A 82 -12.02 -12.10 -11.86
N GLY A 83 -10.89 -11.41 -11.83
CA GLY A 83 -10.40 -10.62 -12.95
C GLY A 83 -11.36 -9.50 -13.36
N LEU A 84 -11.48 -9.26 -14.66
CA LEU A 84 -12.42 -8.29 -15.22
C LEU A 84 -13.90 -8.70 -15.01
N GLY A 85 -14.17 -9.94 -14.58
CA GLY A 85 -15.49 -10.36 -14.10
C GLY A 85 -15.99 -9.55 -12.90
N ALA A 86 -15.09 -8.89 -12.16
CA ALA A 86 -15.42 -7.98 -11.07
C ALA A 86 -16.32 -6.81 -11.48
N LEU A 87 -16.30 -6.40 -12.76
CA LEU A 87 -17.17 -5.34 -13.28
C LEU A 87 -18.66 -5.71 -13.17
N ALA A 88 -19.00 -6.99 -13.05
CA ALA A 88 -20.37 -7.46 -12.84
C ALA A 88 -20.90 -7.22 -11.40
N LEU A 89 -20.04 -6.81 -10.45
CA LEU A 89 -20.43 -6.61 -9.05
C LEU A 89 -21.31 -5.36 -8.85
N ALA A 90 -20.98 -4.24 -9.49
CA ALA A 90 -21.62 -2.96 -9.21
C ALA A 90 -23.03 -2.78 -9.81
N PRO A 91 -23.33 -3.18 -11.06
CA PRO A 91 -24.61 -2.84 -11.69
C PRO A 91 -25.86 -3.42 -11.02
N PRO A 92 -25.93 -4.70 -10.60
CA PRO A 92 -27.12 -5.22 -9.92
C PRO A 92 -27.38 -4.53 -8.57
N LEU A 93 -26.32 -4.16 -7.84
CA LEU A 93 -26.44 -3.39 -6.60
C LEU A 93 -27.06 -2.01 -6.84
N ALA A 94 -26.64 -1.32 -7.92
CA ALA A 94 -27.20 -0.02 -8.29
C ALA A 94 -28.69 -0.13 -8.64
N VAL A 95 -29.07 -1.15 -9.43
CA VAL A 95 -30.47 -1.34 -9.85
C VAL A 95 -31.36 -1.74 -8.67
N TRP A 96 -30.90 -2.65 -7.79
CA TRP A 96 -31.63 -3.00 -6.57
C TRP A 96 -31.76 -1.81 -5.62
N GLY A 97 -30.71 -1.00 -5.48
CA GLY A 97 -30.74 0.23 -4.70
C GLY A 97 -31.79 1.22 -5.21
N ALA A 98 -31.80 1.48 -6.51
CA ALA A 98 -32.77 2.35 -7.16
C ALA A 98 -34.21 1.83 -7.03
N ARG A 99 -34.43 0.51 -7.17
CA ARG A 99 -35.76 -0.09 -7.03
C ARG A 99 -36.30 -0.01 -5.61
N LEU A 100 -35.47 -0.27 -4.61
CA LEU A 100 -35.89 -0.18 -3.21
C LEU A 100 -36.23 1.27 -2.81
N LEU A 101 -35.54 2.25 -3.37
CA LEU A 101 -35.88 3.67 -3.24
C LEU A 101 -37.22 4.04 -3.88
N GLN A 102 -37.58 3.37 -4.98
CA GLN A 102 -38.89 3.52 -5.63
C GLN A 102 -39.99 2.64 -4.98
N HIS A 103 -39.71 2.02 -3.84
CA HIS A 103 -40.58 1.07 -3.14
C HIS A 103 -41.00 -0.15 -3.98
N ASN A 104 -40.27 -0.45 -5.05
CA ASN A 104 -40.50 -1.62 -5.88
C ASN A 104 -39.86 -2.85 -5.20
N PRO A 105 -40.62 -3.92 -4.91
CA PRO A 105 -40.07 -5.12 -4.30
C PRO A 105 -39.15 -5.86 -5.29
N ILE A 106 -38.08 -6.47 -4.76
CA ILE A 106 -37.23 -7.37 -5.54
C ILE A 106 -37.87 -8.75 -5.53
N ASP A 107 -38.34 -9.19 -6.69
CA ASP A 107 -38.98 -10.49 -6.86
C ASP A 107 -37.93 -11.60 -6.92
N ARG A 108 -38.24 -12.73 -6.27
CA ARG A 108 -37.40 -13.94 -6.25
C ARG A 108 -35.93 -13.65 -5.87
N ARG A 109 -35.73 -12.97 -4.74
CA ARG A 109 -34.41 -12.52 -4.23
C ARG A 109 -33.28 -13.54 -4.34
N LEU A 110 -33.56 -14.81 -4.02
CA LEU A 110 -32.56 -15.88 -4.11
C LEU A 110 -32.11 -16.18 -5.54
N LEU A 111 -33.04 -16.17 -6.50
CA LEU A 111 -32.72 -16.35 -7.92
C LEU A 111 -31.89 -15.18 -8.46
N ARG A 112 -32.23 -13.95 -8.05
CA ARG A 112 -31.49 -12.74 -8.42
C ARG A 112 -30.06 -12.76 -7.87
N MET A 113 -29.91 -13.13 -6.60
CA MET A 113 -28.60 -13.33 -5.96
C MET A 113 -27.78 -14.43 -6.63
N GLY A 114 -28.40 -15.59 -6.92
CA GLY A 114 -27.74 -16.69 -7.62
C GLY A 114 -27.30 -16.32 -9.03
N SER A 115 -28.12 -15.54 -9.74
CA SER A 115 -27.79 -15.04 -11.09
C SER A 115 -26.69 -14.00 -11.06
N TRP A 116 -26.63 -13.18 -10.00
CA TRP A 116 -25.55 -12.22 -9.82
C TRP A 116 -24.19 -12.92 -9.64
N LEU A 117 -24.15 -13.98 -8.83
CA LEU A 117 -22.95 -14.81 -8.69
C LEU A 117 -22.58 -15.51 -10.00
N ALA A 118 -23.59 -16.04 -10.72
CA ALA A 118 -23.37 -16.66 -12.03
C ALA A 118 -22.83 -15.66 -13.06
N ALA A 119 -23.28 -14.40 -13.05
CA ALA A 119 -22.76 -13.34 -13.91
C ALA A 119 -21.27 -13.05 -13.62
N CYS A 120 -20.87 -13.03 -12.34
CA CYS A 120 -19.47 -12.82 -11.98
C CYS A 120 -18.57 -13.99 -12.44
N LEU A 121 -19.03 -15.24 -12.27
CA LEU A 121 -18.28 -16.44 -12.67
C LEU A 121 -18.15 -16.57 -14.19
N THR A 122 -19.25 -16.35 -14.91
CA THR A 122 -19.25 -16.37 -16.38
C THR A 122 -18.45 -15.21 -16.96
N GLY A 123 -18.50 -14.03 -16.33
CA GLY A 123 -17.67 -12.89 -16.69
C GLY A 123 -16.17 -13.12 -16.46
N ALA A 124 -15.80 -13.81 -15.38
CA ALA A 124 -14.42 -14.21 -15.11
C ALA A 124 -13.89 -15.17 -16.19
N LEU A 125 -14.68 -16.21 -16.54
CA LEU A 125 -14.32 -17.15 -17.59
C LEU A 125 -14.27 -16.50 -18.98
N PHE A 126 -15.21 -15.60 -19.29
CA PHE A 126 -15.18 -14.80 -20.52
C PHE A 126 -13.89 -13.98 -20.63
N SER A 127 -13.47 -13.37 -19.53
CA SER A 127 -12.27 -12.54 -19.48
C SER A 127 -10.98 -13.37 -19.64
N ALA A 128 -10.95 -14.61 -19.15
CA ALA A 128 -9.82 -15.52 -19.32
C ALA A 128 -9.56 -15.90 -20.80
N GLY A 129 -10.56 -15.78 -21.67
CA GLY A 129 -10.41 -16.08 -23.10
C GLY A 129 -9.69 -15.01 -23.92
N PHE A 130 -9.37 -13.86 -23.31
CA PHE A 130 -8.58 -12.82 -23.96
C PHE A 130 -7.09 -13.00 -23.63
N THR A 131 -6.24 -12.74 -24.61
CA THR A 131 -4.78 -12.73 -24.43
C THR A 131 -4.38 -11.67 -23.41
N THR A 132 -3.65 -12.07 -22.38
CA THR A 132 -3.12 -11.15 -21.36
C THR A 132 -2.08 -10.22 -21.98
N PRO A 133 -2.29 -8.90 -21.96
CA PRO A 133 -1.28 -7.95 -22.41
C PRO A 133 -0.02 -8.05 -21.55
N GLN A 134 1.16 -7.81 -22.13
CA GLN A 134 2.42 -7.80 -21.36
C GLN A 134 2.45 -6.73 -20.26
N SER A 135 1.63 -5.69 -20.39
CA SER A 135 1.46 -4.63 -19.39
C SER A 135 0.49 -4.99 -18.27
N TRP A 136 -0.10 -6.19 -18.27
CA TRP A 136 -1.01 -6.63 -17.22
C TRP A 136 -0.22 -6.89 -15.93
N PRO A 137 -0.53 -6.21 -14.81
CA PRO A 137 0.34 -6.19 -13.65
C PRO A 137 0.14 -7.36 -12.69
N LEU A 138 -0.95 -8.12 -12.81
CA LEU A 138 -1.24 -9.27 -11.95
C LEU A 138 -0.60 -10.54 -12.49
N LEU A 139 -0.19 -11.45 -11.59
CA LEU A 139 0.31 -12.78 -11.95
C LEU A 139 -0.79 -13.66 -12.60
N THR A 140 -2.06 -13.35 -12.29
CA THR A 140 -3.23 -14.03 -12.82
C THR A 140 -3.65 -13.44 -14.16
N GLY A 141 -4.31 -14.25 -15.00
CA GLY A 141 -4.87 -13.77 -16.25
C GLY A 141 -5.99 -12.73 -16.07
N LEU A 142 -6.54 -12.26 -17.20
CA LEU A 142 -7.65 -11.30 -17.20
C LEU A 142 -8.93 -11.84 -16.52
N GLY A 143 -9.04 -13.16 -16.35
CA GLY A 143 -10.11 -13.82 -15.61
C GLY A 143 -9.85 -14.02 -14.11
N GLY A 144 -8.68 -13.63 -13.60
CA GLY A 144 -8.26 -13.91 -12.23
C GLY A 144 -8.11 -15.41 -11.97
N ILE A 145 -7.86 -15.78 -10.71
CA ILE A 145 -7.69 -17.19 -10.28
C ILE A 145 -8.90 -18.03 -10.69
N THR A 146 -10.11 -17.49 -10.51
CA THR A 146 -11.35 -18.22 -10.78
C THR A 146 -11.57 -18.43 -12.27
N GLY A 147 -11.36 -17.41 -13.10
CA GLY A 147 -11.52 -17.51 -14.55
C GLY A 147 -10.50 -18.48 -15.17
N ASP A 148 -9.25 -18.39 -14.74
CA ASP A 148 -8.17 -19.27 -15.21
C ASP A 148 -8.44 -20.74 -14.78
N ALA A 149 -8.91 -20.96 -13.55
CA ALA A 149 -9.31 -22.29 -13.09
C ALA A 149 -10.52 -22.85 -13.83
N LEU A 150 -11.54 -22.02 -14.10
CA LEU A 150 -12.70 -22.42 -14.89
C LEU A 150 -12.31 -22.75 -16.33
N ALA A 151 -11.38 -22.00 -16.92
CA ALA A 151 -10.87 -22.27 -18.26
C ALA A 151 -10.15 -23.62 -18.31
N TYR A 152 -9.29 -23.90 -17.33
CA TYR A 152 -8.61 -25.19 -17.21
C TYR A 152 -9.61 -26.36 -17.06
N LEU A 153 -10.68 -26.18 -16.28
CA LEU A 153 -11.66 -27.25 -16.04
C LEU A 153 -12.64 -27.47 -17.21
N THR A 154 -12.93 -26.43 -18.00
CA THR A 154 -14.01 -26.48 -19.00
C THR A 154 -13.53 -26.35 -20.44
N VAL A 155 -12.56 -25.48 -20.70
CA VAL A 155 -12.09 -25.15 -22.04
C VAL A 155 -10.96 -26.08 -22.47
N ASP A 156 -10.01 -26.42 -21.59
CA ASP A 156 -8.88 -27.31 -21.95
C ASP A 156 -9.33 -28.72 -22.36
N PRO A 157 -10.31 -29.37 -21.68
CA PRO A 157 -10.87 -30.63 -22.17
C PRO A 157 -11.53 -30.47 -23.53
N LEU A 158 -12.25 -29.36 -23.76
CA LEU A 158 -12.92 -29.08 -25.04
C LEU A 158 -11.92 -28.81 -26.17
N ALA A 159 -10.77 -28.20 -25.85
CA ALA A 159 -9.68 -27.94 -26.78
C ALA A 159 -9.07 -29.22 -27.34
N SER A 160 -9.11 -30.32 -26.57
CA SER A 160 -8.67 -31.64 -27.06
C SER A 160 -9.60 -32.23 -28.14
N LEU A 161 -10.87 -31.81 -28.21
CA LEU A 161 -11.82 -32.27 -29.22
C LEU A 161 -11.91 -31.34 -30.44
N LEU A 162 -11.89 -30.02 -30.23
CA LEU A 162 -12.22 -29.03 -31.27
C LEU A 162 -11.01 -28.17 -31.70
N GLY A 163 -9.84 -28.42 -31.11
CA GLY A 163 -8.67 -27.55 -31.22
C GLY A 163 -8.75 -26.34 -30.28
N THR A 164 -7.61 -25.81 -29.88
CA THR A 164 -7.51 -24.70 -28.92
C THR A 164 -8.27 -23.46 -29.36
N GLN A 165 -8.11 -23.04 -30.62
CA GLN A 165 -8.81 -21.87 -31.15
C GLN A 165 -10.34 -22.07 -31.24
N GLY A 166 -10.78 -23.28 -31.61
CA GLY A 166 -12.20 -23.62 -31.71
C GLY A 166 -12.89 -23.64 -30.35
N ALA A 167 -12.25 -24.25 -29.35
CA ALA A 167 -12.77 -24.30 -27.98
C ALA A 167 -12.88 -22.91 -27.35
N TRP A 168 -11.86 -22.06 -27.50
CA TRP A 168 -11.89 -20.69 -26.99
C TRP A 168 -12.94 -19.82 -27.70
N PHE A 169 -13.14 -19.99 -29.01
CA PHE A 169 -14.19 -19.25 -29.74
C PHE A 169 -15.59 -19.59 -29.21
N ILE A 170 -15.89 -20.87 -29.00
CA ILE A 170 -17.17 -21.32 -28.45
C ILE A 170 -17.31 -20.86 -26.99
N ALA A 171 -16.26 -20.99 -26.18
CA ALA A 171 -16.26 -20.56 -24.80
C ALA A 171 -16.55 -19.06 -24.67
N LEU A 172 -15.89 -18.21 -25.44
CA LEU A 172 -16.12 -16.76 -25.45
C LEU A 172 -17.55 -16.41 -25.87
N LEU A 173 -18.09 -17.05 -26.90
CA LEU A 173 -19.45 -16.80 -27.37
C LEU A 173 -20.50 -17.20 -26.31
N LEU A 174 -20.37 -18.39 -25.73
CA LEU A 174 -21.32 -18.88 -24.72
C LEU A 174 -21.23 -18.10 -23.42
N THR A 175 -20.01 -17.82 -22.95
CA THR A 175 -19.80 -17.12 -21.66
C THR A 175 -20.14 -15.64 -21.76
N GLY A 176 -19.90 -14.98 -22.90
CA GLY A 176 -20.33 -13.61 -23.13
C GLY A 176 -21.85 -13.48 -23.12
N ILE A 177 -22.56 -14.37 -23.84
CA ILE A 177 -24.03 -14.41 -23.83
C ILE A 177 -24.55 -14.73 -22.42
N ALA A 178 -23.97 -15.72 -21.74
CA ALA A 178 -24.37 -16.10 -20.40
C ALA A 178 -24.16 -14.97 -19.39
N THR A 179 -23.03 -14.25 -19.47
CA THR A 179 -22.75 -13.10 -18.59
C THR A 179 -23.81 -12.02 -18.75
N LEU A 180 -24.14 -11.65 -19.99
CA LEU A 180 -25.20 -10.66 -20.27
C LEU A 180 -26.57 -11.15 -19.79
N TYR A 181 -26.91 -12.41 -20.07
CA TYR A 181 -28.18 -13.00 -19.64
C TYR A 181 -28.33 -12.99 -18.12
N PHE A 182 -27.31 -13.48 -17.40
CA PHE A 182 -27.32 -13.50 -15.93
C PHE A 182 -27.27 -12.11 -15.34
N MET A 183 -26.64 -11.13 -16.00
CA MET A 183 -26.62 -9.74 -15.56
C MET A 183 -27.99 -9.07 -15.66
N VAL A 184 -28.71 -9.31 -16.76
CA VAL A 184 -30.11 -8.86 -16.92
C VAL A 184 -31.00 -9.56 -15.89
N LEU A 185 -30.82 -10.86 -15.70
CA LEU A 185 -31.60 -11.63 -14.72
C LEU A 185 -31.28 -11.18 -13.28
N ALA A 186 -30.03 -10.84 -12.97
CA ALA A 186 -29.64 -10.33 -11.65
C ALA A 186 -30.26 -8.95 -11.40
N SER A 187 -30.21 -8.05 -12.37
CA SER A 187 -30.67 -6.67 -12.25
C SER A 187 -32.19 -6.53 -12.20
N ASP A 188 -32.93 -7.59 -12.52
CA ASP A 188 -34.41 -7.59 -12.50
C ASP A 188 -35.03 -6.54 -13.44
N LEU A 189 -34.26 -6.06 -14.44
CA LEU A 189 -34.67 -5.04 -15.40
C LEU A 189 -35.89 -5.54 -16.21
N HIS A 190 -37.03 -4.86 -16.07
CA HIS A 190 -38.20 -5.13 -16.90
C HIS A 190 -38.11 -4.33 -18.21
N SER A 191 -38.69 -4.82 -19.31
CA SER A 191 -38.68 -4.11 -20.60
C SER A 191 -39.27 -2.71 -20.51
N ARG A 192 -40.24 -2.50 -19.60
CA ARG A 192 -40.86 -1.19 -19.33
C ARG A 192 -39.90 -0.21 -18.66
N ASP A 193 -39.13 -0.64 -17.67
CA ASP A 193 -38.18 0.22 -16.95
C ASP A 193 -37.07 0.78 -17.86
N LEU A 194 -36.58 -0.02 -18.81
CA LEU A 194 -35.61 0.45 -19.81
C LEU A 194 -36.22 1.48 -20.77
N THR A 195 -37.51 1.32 -21.09
CA THR A 195 -38.21 2.22 -22.01
C THR A 195 -38.47 3.56 -21.32
N ASP A 196 -38.95 3.54 -20.08
CA ASP A 196 -39.17 4.75 -19.27
C ASP A 196 -37.86 5.48 -18.92
N ALA A 197 -36.76 4.76 -18.73
CA ALA A 197 -35.45 5.38 -18.52
C ALA A 197 -34.89 6.00 -19.80
N TYR A 198 -35.13 5.36 -20.94
CA TYR A 198 -34.75 5.89 -22.25
C TYR A 198 -35.56 7.13 -22.60
N ASP A 199 -36.89 7.10 -22.44
CA ASP A 199 -37.77 8.24 -22.75
C ASP A 199 -37.39 9.45 -21.89
N ARG A 200 -37.17 9.27 -20.58
CA ARG A 200 -36.67 10.34 -19.69
C ARG A 200 -35.30 10.89 -20.09
N PHE A 201 -34.40 10.03 -20.57
CA PHE A 201 -33.09 10.47 -21.05
C PHE A 201 -33.19 11.27 -22.34
N MET A 202 -34.09 10.88 -23.25
CA MET A 202 -34.33 11.58 -24.51
C MET A 202 -34.98 12.94 -24.27
N ASP A 203 -35.97 13.02 -23.37
CA ASP A 203 -36.58 14.29 -22.96
C ASP A 203 -35.53 15.23 -22.34
N TRP A 204 -34.73 14.74 -21.39
CA TRP A 204 -33.65 15.53 -20.79
C TRP A 204 -32.62 16.02 -21.80
N ARG A 205 -32.29 15.19 -22.81
CA ARG A 205 -31.35 15.55 -23.89
C ARG A 205 -31.94 16.69 -24.71
N ASP A 206 -33.20 16.56 -25.10
CA ASP A 206 -33.89 17.51 -25.97
C ASP A 206 -34.04 18.86 -25.27
N ASP A 207 -34.45 18.87 -24.00
CA ASP A 207 -34.47 20.07 -23.15
C ASP A 207 -33.10 20.78 -23.09
N ARG A 208 -32.02 20.00 -22.95
CA ARG A 208 -30.66 20.55 -22.91
C ARG A 208 -30.22 21.11 -24.25
N HIS A 209 -30.63 20.47 -25.35
CA HIS A 209 -30.30 20.90 -26.69
C HIS A 209 -31.05 22.21 -27.00
N GLU A 210 -32.32 22.31 -26.63
CA GLU A 210 -33.13 23.53 -26.73
C GLU A 210 -32.58 24.67 -25.86
N ALA A 211 -32.25 24.42 -24.59
CA ALA A 211 -31.66 25.42 -23.69
C ALA A 211 -30.31 25.96 -24.22
N LYS A 212 -29.52 25.12 -24.91
CA LYS A 212 -28.25 25.51 -25.53
C LYS A 212 -28.44 26.28 -26.83
N LEU A 213 -29.45 25.95 -27.63
CA LEU A 213 -29.84 26.73 -28.81
C LEU A 213 -30.32 28.13 -28.40
N ALA A 214 -31.13 28.22 -27.34
CA ALA A 214 -31.55 29.48 -26.75
C ALA A 214 -30.35 30.30 -26.22
N ALA A 215 -29.37 29.66 -25.57
CA ALA A 215 -28.14 30.31 -25.12
C ALA A 215 -27.24 30.81 -26.27
N ARG A 216 -27.22 30.12 -27.42
CA ARG A 216 -26.52 30.56 -28.65
C ARG A 216 -27.22 31.76 -29.30
N GLN A 217 -28.54 31.78 -29.32
CA GLN A 217 -29.31 32.93 -29.80
C GLN A 217 -29.10 34.18 -28.91
N ALA A 218 -28.89 33.99 -27.61
CA ALA A 218 -28.68 35.09 -26.67
C ALA A 218 -27.28 35.75 -26.74
N ARG A 219 -26.26 35.11 -27.33
CA ARG A 219 -24.88 35.64 -27.47
C ARG A 219 -24.27 35.26 -28.83
N PRO A 220 -24.60 35.98 -29.92
CA PRO A 220 -24.13 35.68 -31.26
C PRO A 220 -22.66 36.05 -31.54
N ASP A 221 -22.01 36.76 -30.61
CA ASP A 221 -20.70 37.40 -30.75
C ASP A 221 -19.51 36.53 -30.25
N VAL A 222 -19.77 35.32 -29.74
CA VAL A 222 -18.73 34.43 -29.19
C VAL A 222 -18.54 33.22 -30.10
N GLU A 223 -17.46 33.21 -30.91
CA GLU A 223 -17.10 32.03 -31.70
C GLU A 223 -16.65 30.86 -30.80
N PRO A 224 -17.32 29.69 -30.86
CA PRO A 224 -16.90 28.52 -30.09
C PRO A 224 -15.62 27.89 -30.67
N SER A 225 -14.69 27.48 -29.80
CA SER A 225 -13.45 26.84 -30.24
C SER A 225 -13.70 25.54 -31.02
N ALA A 226 -12.84 25.24 -32.00
CA ALA A 226 -12.97 24.05 -32.87
C ALA A 226 -13.04 22.72 -32.09
N LEU A 227 -12.33 22.61 -30.96
CA LEU A 227 -12.42 21.46 -30.06
C LEU A 227 -13.80 21.33 -29.38
N ARG A 228 -14.43 22.46 -29.07
CA ARG A 228 -15.79 22.47 -28.54
C ARG A 228 -16.78 21.99 -29.59
N VAL A 229 -16.68 22.53 -30.81
CA VAL A 229 -17.54 22.15 -31.94
C VAL A 229 -17.37 20.67 -32.30
N PHE A 230 -16.12 20.19 -32.32
CA PHE A 230 -15.81 18.77 -32.56
C PHE A 230 -16.36 17.86 -31.46
N TYR A 231 -16.16 18.21 -30.19
CA TYR A 231 -16.72 17.46 -29.05
C TYR A 231 -18.26 17.42 -29.10
N TYR A 232 -18.91 18.54 -29.43
CA TYR A 232 -20.37 18.59 -29.56
C TYR A 232 -20.91 17.77 -30.72
N ASN A 233 -20.30 17.86 -31.90
CA ASN A 233 -20.76 17.14 -33.08
C ASN A 233 -20.55 15.62 -32.92
N THR A 234 -19.46 15.20 -32.27
CA THR A 234 -19.19 13.79 -31.99
C THR A 234 -20.13 13.23 -30.91
N SER A 235 -20.44 13.99 -29.85
CA SER A 235 -21.39 13.55 -28.82
C SER A 235 -22.80 13.37 -29.37
N ASP A 236 -23.26 14.28 -30.23
CA ASP A 236 -24.62 14.22 -30.79
C ASP A 236 -24.74 13.11 -31.85
N ALA A 237 -23.70 12.88 -32.65
CA ALA A 237 -23.67 11.78 -33.63
C ALA A 237 -23.69 10.40 -32.97
N VAL A 238 -22.90 10.19 -31.91
CA VAL A 238 -22.87 8.92 -31.17
C VAL A 238 -24.21 8.69 -30.47
N THR A 239 -24.75 9.72 -29.81
CA THR A 239 -26.02 9.61 -29.07
C THR A 239 -27.20 9.38 -30.01
N GLY A 240 -27.24 10.06 -31.18
CA GLY A 240 -28.26 9.85 -32.21
C GLY A 240 -28.20 8.46 -32.85
N PHE A 241 -27.01 7.90 -33.04
CA PHE A 241 -26.82 6.54 -33.53
C PHE A 241 -27.43 5.49 -32.58
N PHE A 242 -27.14 5.60 -31.28
CA PHE A 242 -27.69 4.69 -30.27
C PHE A 242 -29.21 4.83 -30.12
N ALA A 243 -29.75 6.06 -30.17
CA ALA A 243 -31.19 6.30 -30.16
C ALA A 243 -31.90 5.64 -31.35
N GLY A 244 -31.38 5.82 -32.57
CA GLY A 244 -31.95 5.20 -33.77
C GLY A 244 -31.84 3.67 -33.80
N LEU A 245 -30.79 3.11 -33.17
CA LEU A 245 -30.63 1.66 -33.02
C LEU A 245 -31.71 1.07 -32.10
N ILE A 246 -31.98 1.73 -30.97
CA ILE A 246 -33.00 1.32 -29.99
C ILE A 246 -34.41 1.44 -30.57
N ASP A 247 -34.71 2.52 -31.31
CA ASP A 247 -36.02 2.70 -31.95
C ASP A 247 -36.31 1.65 -33.03
N ARG A 248 -35.28 1.23 -33.78
CA ARG A 248 -35.39 0.10 -34.72
C ARG A 248 -35.60 -1.25 -34.04
N LEU A 249 -35.09 -1.41 -32.81
CA LEU A 249 -35.35 -2.60 -32.00
C LEU A 249 -36.76 -2.58 -31.39
N ARG A 250 -37.30 -1.39 -31.09
CA ARG A 250 -38.68 -1.16 -30.63
C ARG A 250 -39.72 -1.51 -31.70
N ASN A 251 -39.52 -1.06 -32.94
CA ASN A 251 -40.47 -1.29 -34.06
C ASN A 251 -40.39 -2.69 -34.71
N ARG A 252 -39.80 -3.68 -34.02
CA ARG A 252 -39.66 -5.06 -34.51
C ARG A 252 -40.57 -6.07 -33.79
N ARG A 253 -41.78 -5.66 -33.38
CA ARG A 253 -42.88 -6.60 -33.11
C ARG A 253 -44.06 -6.33 -34.05
N PRO A 254 -44.71 -7.39 -34.58
CA PRO A 254 -45.75 -7.24 -35.59
C PRO A 254 -47.08 -6.85 -34.94
N GLU A 255 -47.80 -5.93 -35.59
CA GLU A 255 -49.24 -5.75 -35.41
C GLU A 255 -49.96 -6.99 -35.93
N GLU A 256 -50.55 -7.80 -35.05
CA GLU A 256 -51.71 -8.64 -35.36
C GLU A 256 -52.62 -8.65 -34.12
N GLY A 257 -53.85 -8.17 -34.30
CA GLY A 257 -54.82 -7.96 -33.25
C GLY A 257 -55.61 -9.21 -32.84
N PHE A 258 -56.44 -9.04 -31.81
CA PHE A 258 -57.82 -9.51 -31.75
C PHE A 258 -58.51 -8.87 -30.53
N GLU A 259 -59.64 -8.21 -30.78
CA GLU A 259 -60.59 -7.62 -29.84
C GLU A 259 -61.34 -8.69 -29.02
N GLU A 260 -61.71 -8.37 -27.77
CA GLU A 260 -63.11 -8.34 -27.27
C GLU A 260 -63.17 -8.15 -25.72
N ASP A 261 -63.85 -7.06 -25.34
CA ASP A 261 -64.84 -6.85 -24.27
C ASP A 261 -64.56 -7.25 -22.80
N TYR A 262 -64.69 -6.29 -21.87
CA TYR A 262 -65.94 -5.93 -21.20
C TYR A 262 -65.73 -4.76 -20.20
N GLU A 263 -66.72 -3.86 -20.17
CA GLU A 263 -66.98 -2.73 -19.24
C GLU A 263 -67.17 -3.26 -17.78
N GLU A 264 -66.97 -2.51 -16.69
CA GLU A 264 -67.83 -1.48 -16.05
C GLU A 264 -67.16 -1.25 -14.66
N GLU A 265 -66.89 -0.02 -14.22
CA GLU A 265 -67.76 0.88 -13.45
C GLU A 265 -67.38 0.93 -11.95
N TRP A 266 -67.38 2.15 -11.42
CA TRP A 266 -66.97 2.55 -10.09
C TRP A 266 -68.09 2.33 -9.06
N SER A 267 -67.76 2.10 -7.80
CA SER A 267 -68.53 2.71 -6.71
C SER A 267 -67.68 2.93 -5.45
N GLU A 268 -67.53 4.20 -5.10
CA GLU A 268 -67.46 4.64 -3.71
C GLU A 268 -68.90 4.73 -3.17
N GLU A 269 -69.09 4.37 -1.91
CA GLU A 269 -70.19 4.74 -1.01
C GLU A 269 -69.48 5.15 0.29
N ASP A 270 -69.81 6.19 1.04
CA ASP A 270 -70.93 7.13 0.94
C ASP A 270 -70.74 8.26 1.96
N ASP A 271 -71.48 9.34 1.71
CA ASP A 271 -72.12 10.26 2.67
C ASP A 271 -71.31 11.32 3.42
N GLU A 272 -71.78 12.55 3.63
CA GLU A 272 -72.87 13.42 3.11
C GLU A 272 -72.75 14.66 4.03
N ASP A 273 -72.82 15.88 3.48
CA ASP A 273 -73.92 16.82 3.77
C ASP A 273 -73.63 18.25 3.28
N GLN A 274 -74.68 18.82 2.70
CA GLN A 274 -74.75 20.12 2.04
C GLN A 274 -75.24 21.24 2.97
N THR A 275 -75.03 22.48 2.54
CA THR A 275 -75.91 23.69 2.57
C THR A 275 -75.07 24.95 2.86
N LEU A 276 -75.29 26.16 2.33
CA LEU A 276 -75.94 26.78 1.16
C LEU A 276 -75.60 28.29 1.28
N GLU A 277 -75.44 28.96 0.13
CA GLU A 277 -75.70 30.41 -0.15
C GLU A 277 -74.76 31.49 0.44
N GLN A 278 -73.95 32.17 -0.39
CA GLN A 278 -74.23 33.35 -1.26
C GLN A 278 -74.10 34.70 -0.51
N ASP A 279 -73.11 35.51 -0.89
CA ASP A 279 -73.39 36.72 -1.66
C ASP A 279 -72.13 37.34 -2.28
N SER A 280 -72.37 37.92 -3.45
CA SER A 280 -71.48 38.63 -4.37
C SER A 280 -70.96 39.96 -3.82
N GLU A 281 -69.77 40.39 -4.28
CA GLU A 281 -69.59 41.74 -4.85
C GLU A 281 -68.23 41.89 -5.58
N GLN A 282 -68.32 42.47 -6.76
CA GLN A 282 -67.33 43.08 -7.67
C GLN A 282 -68.04 44.38 -8.16
N PRO A 283 -67.42 45.34 -8.90
CA PRO A 283 -66.02 45.62 -9.22
C PRO A 283 -65.70 47.16 -9.26
N GLU A 284 -64.67 47.52 -10.05
CA GLU A 284 -64.35 48.82 -10.72
C GLU A 284 -63.29 49.73 -10.04
N ASP A 285 -62.40 50.44 -10.74
CA ASP A 285 -61.69 50.31 -12.04
C ASP A 285 -60.73 51.52 -12.14
N ILE A 286 -59.95 51.58 -13.23
CA ILE A 286 -59.24 52.72 -13.87
C ILE A 286 -57.72 52.89 -13.57
N ASP A 287 -56.93 52.28 -14.46
CA ASP A 287 -55.89 52.81 -15.38
C ASP A 287 -54.90 53.93 -14.97
N GLU A 288 -53.58 53.72 -15.21
CA GLU A 288 -52.86 54.20 -16.42
C GLU A 288 -51.31 53.98 -16.35
N GLU A 289 -50.77 53.46 -17.46
CA GLU A 289 -49.47 53.62 -18.16
C GLU A 289 -48.05 53.64 -17.50
N GLU A 290 -47.21 52.78 -18.12
CA GLU A 290 -45.80 52.87 -18.58
C GLU A 290 -44.58 53.10 -17.64
N ALA A 291 -43.52 52.33 -17.95
CA ALA A 291 -42.17 52.33 -17.36
C ALA A 291 -41.16 53.12 -18.24
N PRO A 292 -39.81 53.11 -18.05
CA PRO A 292 -38.96 52.76 -16.91
C PRO A 292 -37.78 53.77 -16.63
N ALA A 293 -37.00 53.46 -15.57
CA ALA A 293 -35.59 53.80 -15.31
C ALA A 293 -35.18 55.24 -14.91
N ARG A 294 -34.53 55.38 -13.73
CA ARG A 294 -33.22 56.05 -13.55
C ARG A 294 -32.80 56.19 -12.07
N ARG A 295 -31.47 56.07 -11.88
CA ARG A 295 -30.57 56.85 -11.00
C ARG A 295 -31.14 57.44 -9.71
N SER A 296 -30.53 57.09 -8.58
CA SER A 296 -30.51 57.96 -7.41
C SER A 296 -29.11 58.56 -7.20
N SER A 297 -29.04 59.85 -7.46
CA SER A 297 -28.08 60.77 -6.85
C SER A 297 -28.90 61.72 -6.00
N PHE A 298 -28.63 61.83 -4.70
CA PHE A 298 -28.96 63.04 -3.96
C PHE A 298 -27.88 63.28 -2.90
N GLY A 299 -27.08 64.31 -3.17
CA GLY A 299 -26.42 65.04 -2.12
C GLY A 299 -27.35 66.13 -1.57
N ARG A 300 -27.01 66.60 -0.38
CA ARG A 300 -26.61 67.99 -0.08
C ARG A 300 -27.26 68.47 1.22
N ARG A 301 -26.41 68.72 2.23
CA ARG A 301 -26.53 69.94 3.03
C ARG A 301 -25.14 70.43 3.40
N ALA A 302 -24.88 71.66 3.00
CA ALA A 302 -23.64 72.39 3.24
C ALA A 302 -23.73 73.17 4.57
N GLN A 303 -22.58 73.32 5.23
CA GLN A 303 -22.09 74.61 5.73
C GLN A 303 -20.65 74.42 6.26
N SER A 304 -19.72 75.19 5.69
CA SER A 304 -18.38 75.49 6.21
C SER A 304 -18.36 76.93 6.74
N PRO A 305 -17.44 77.25 7.67
CA PRO A 305 -16.25 78.04 7.31
C PRO A 305 -14.98 77.50 8.01
N THR A 306 -13.85 77.28 7.33
CA THR A 306 -12.75 78.21 6.96
C THR A 306 -11.52 77.94 7.83
N GLU A 307 -10.45 77.42 7.21
CA GLU A 307 -9.05 77.80 7.48
C GLU A 307 -8.13 77.23 6.38
N GLU A 308 -6.98 77.87 6.22
CA GLU A 308 -6.27 78.14 4.96
C GLU A 308 -5.29 77.04 4.46
N GLU A 309 -4.96 77.17 3.17
CA GLU A 309 -3.99 76.46 2.31
C GLU A 309 -2.50 76.50 2.79
N PRO A 310 -1.49 75.75 2.23
CA PRO A 310 -1.29 75.50 0.79
C PRO A 310 -0.68 74.14 0.33
N THR A 311 -0.66 73.99 -1.00
CA THR A 311 -0.15 72.88 -1.83
C THR A 311 1.39 72.72 -1.85
N PRO A 312 1.91 71.55 -2.28
CA PRO A 312 2.99 71.59 -3.28
C PRO A 312 2.87 70.50 -4.37
N ARG A 313 2.69 70.95 -5.61
CA ARG A 313 2.57 70.13 -6.83
C ARG A 313 3.92 69.82 -7.51
N GLN A 314 5.01 69.65 -6.76
CA GLN A 314 6.36 69.50 -7.33
C GLN A 314 7.13 68.21 -6.95
N SER A 315 6.59 67.29 -6.16
CA SER A 315 7.35 66.10 -5.69
C SER A 315 7.22 64.83 -6.54
N ARG A 316 6.31 64.79 -7.52
CA ARG A 316 6.04 63.55 -8.30
C ARG A 316 6.99 63.35 -9.47
N ALA A 317 7.55 64.44 -10.02
CA ALA A 317 8.56 64.38 -11.09
C ALA A 317 9.96 64.05 -10.56
N ALA A 318 10.31 64.51 -9.35
CA ALA A 318 11.59 64.22 -8.70
C ALA A 318 11.70 62.73 -8.28
N ARG A 319 10.63 62.16 -7.69
CA ARG A 319 10.61 60.72 -7.31
C ARG A 319 10.74 59.77 -8.49
N ARG A 320 10.21 60.14 -9.67
CA ARG A 320 10.29 59.31 -10.87
C ARG A 320 11.67 59.35 -11.53
N ARG A 321 12.42 60.45 -11.36
CA ARG A 321 13.83 60.54 -11.76
C ARG A 321 14.74 59.80 -10.80
N GLN A 322 14.53 59.90 -9.49
CA GLN A 322 15.28 59.11 -8.50
C GLN A 322 15.09 57.59 -8.68
N ALA A 323 13.86 57.13 -8.91
CA ALA A 323 13.61 55.70 -9.17
C ALA A 323 14.18 55.20 -10.51
N ALA A 324 14.34 56.08 -11.51
CA ALA A 324 15.00 55.75 -12.77
C ALA A 324 16.53 55.78 -12.66
N GLN A 325 17.08 56.64 -11.80
CA GLN A 325 18.51 56.71 -11.50
C GLN A 325 18.94 55.50 -10.65
N GLU A 326 18.19 55.12 -9.63
CA GLU A 326 18.44 53.91 -8.82
C GLU A 326 18.33 52.62 -9.64
N ALA A 327 17.45 52.58 -10.66
CA ALA A 327 17.35 51.46 -11.59
C ALA A 327 18.50 51.43 -12.62
N ALA A 328 19.09 52.58 -12.94
CA ALA A 328 20.26 52.67 -13.81
C ALA A 328 21.56 52.31 -13.05
N ASP A 329 21.71 52.80 -11.82
CA ASP A 329 22.85 52.47 -10.94
C ASP A 329 22.84 50.99 -10.52
N ALA A 330 21.66 50.35 -10.44
CA ALA A 330 21.54 48.89 -10.23
C ALA A 330 21.86 48.05 -11.48
N ALA A 331 21.86 48.65 -12.68
CA ALA A 331 22.20 47.99 -13.94
C ALA A 331 23.69 48.13 -14.32
N GLU A 332 24.42 49.03 -13.65
CA GLU A 332 25.86 49.30 -13.87
C GLU A 332 26.77 48.73 -12.76
N ALA A 333 26.21 48.01 -11.79
CA ALA A 333 27.01 47.20 -10.88
C ALA A 333 27.56 45.98 -11.63
N GLU A 334 28.87 45.96 -11.87
CA GLU A 334 29.59 44.77 -12.35
C GLU A 334 29.15 43.54 -11.55
N PRO A 335 28.99 42.37 -12.20
CA PRO A 335 28.57 41.18 -11.51
C PRO A 335 29.63 40.83 -10.48
N VAL A 336 29.34 41.11 -9.21
CA VAL A 336 30.08 40.52 -8.10
C VAL A 336 29.89 39.03 -8.24
N GLU A 337 30.88 38.34 -8.82
CA GLU A 337 30.97 36.88 -8.79
C GLU A 337 30.80 36.48 -7.33
N ARG A 338 29.61 35.95 -6.99
CA ARG A 338 29.43 35.23 -5.73
C ARG A 338 30.54 34.20 -5.72
N PRO A 339 31.34 34.09 -4.64
CA PRO A 339 32.39 33.09 -4.59
C PRO A 339 31.71 31.75 -4.87
N ARG A 340 32.07 31.11 -5.99
CA ARG A 340 31.56 29.77 -6.33
C ARG A 340 31.82 28.90 -5.12
N ASN A 341 30.75 28.57 -4.40
CA ASN A 341 30.82 27.72 -3.23
C ASN A 341 31.31 26.37 -3.74
N ARG A 342 32.61 26.08 -3.62
CA ARG A 342 33.17 24.82 -4.11
C ARG A 342 32.48 23.72 -3.33
N VAL A 343 31.82 22.82 -4.06
CA VAL A 343 31.20 21.62 -3.50
C VAL A 343 32.26 20.93 -2.66
N ARG A 344 32.01 20.83 -1.35
CA ARG A 344 33.00 20.23 -0.44
C ARG A 344 32.94 18.72 -0.63
N VAL A 345 34.01 18.09 -1.11
CA VAL A 345 34.13 16.64 -1.08
C VAL A 345 34.68 16.24 0.30
N SER A 346 33.88 15.52 1.08
CA SER A 346 34.30 14.99 2.38
C SER A 346 34.37 13.47 2.32
N ARG A 347 35.59 12.95 2.23
CA ARG A 347 35.86 11.51 2.31
C ARG A 347 35.81 11.10 3.79
N PRO A 348 35.00 10.10 4.19
CA PRO A 348 35.07 9.56 5.54
C PRO A 348 36.47 8.98 5.80
N ASP A 349 37.13 9.40 6.88
CA ASP A 349 38.46 8.90 7.29
C ASP A 349 38.46 7.45 7.82
N THR A 350 37.34 6.73 7.68
CA THR A 350 37.09 5.49 8.41
C THR A 350 37.57 4.27 7.64
N LYS A 351 38.88 4.14 7.41
CA LYS A 351 39.44 2.81 7.12
C LYS A 351 39.40 2.00 8.42
N THR A 352 38.62 0.93 8.42
CA THR A 352 38.49 -0.01 9.52
C THR A 352 39.88 -0.47 9.99
N LYS A 353 40.19 -0.28 11.28
CA LYS A 353 41.51 -0.66 11.81
C LYS A 353 41.55 -2.19 11.98
N PRO A 354 42.64 -2.87 11.57
CA PRO A 354 42.78 -4.30 11.76
C PRO A 354 42.92 -4.64 13.24
N SER A 355 42.22 -5.68 13.66
CA SER A 355 42.13 -6.15 15.04
C SER A 355 43.39 -6.91 15.49
N LYS A 356 43.54 -7.18 16.81
CA LYS A 356 44.74 -7.85 17.35
C LYS A 356 44.78 -9.31 16.92
N ARG A 357 43.63 -9.99 16.88
CA ARG A 357 43.51 -11.37 16.35
C ARG A 357 43.93 -11.42 14.88
N ALA A 358 43.44 -10.49 14.06
CA ALA A 358 43.80 -10.41 12.64
C ALA A 358 45.30 -10.19 12.43
N GLN A 359 45.98 -9.43 13.30
CA GLN A 359 47.43 -9.25 13.25
C GLN A 359 48.19 -10.51 13.69
N LYS A 360 47.70 -11.22 14.71
CA LYS A 360 48.32 -12.45 15.23
C LYS A 360 48.25 -13.61 14.23
N GLU A 361 47.13 -13.76 13.52
CA GLU A 361 46.93 -14.85 12.55
C GLU A 361 47.74 -14.68 11.24
N ILE A 362 48.32 -13.50 10.98
CA ILE A 362 49.24 -13.29 9.86
C ILE A 362 50.57 -14.04 10.07
N GLN A 363 50.93 -14.33 11.33
CA GLN A 363 52.10 -15.14 11.69
C GLN A 363 51.67 -16.33 12.57
N PRO A 364 51.29 -17.48 11.98
CA PRO A 364 50.90 -18.64 12.75
C PRO A 364 52.11 -19.20 13.52
N SER A 365 52.06 -19.15 14.85
CA SER A 365 52.94 -19.93 15.71
C SER A 365 52.43 -21.37 15.77
N LEU A 366 53.29 -22.36 15.51
CA LEU A 366 52.94 -23.78 15.65
C LEU A 366 52.59 -24.08 17.11
N LYS A 367 51.32 -24.33 17.39
CA LYS A 367 50.86 -24.86 18.68
C LYS A 367 50.90 -26.39 18.62
N PHE A 368 51.60 -27.01 19.56
CA PHE A 368 51.56 -28.44 19.82
C PHE A 368 50.83 -28.62 21.16
N GLY A 369 49.51 -28.89 21.12
CA GLY A 369 48.65 -29.05 22.29
C GLY A 369 47.55 -30.08 22.02
N LYS A 370 47.03 -30.72 23.07
CA LYS A 370 46.03 -31.82 23.00
C LYS A 370 44.65 -31.33 22.55
N ASP A 371 44.00 -32.14 21.70
CA ASP A 371 42.77 -31.89 20.93
C ASP A 371 41.44 -31.88 21.74
N GLU A 372 41.40 -31.41 23.00
CA GLU A 372 40.19 -31.52 23.84
C GLU A 372 39.31 -30.26 23.92
N GLU A 373 39.77 -29.09 23.45
CA GLU A 373 39.04 -27.82 23.56
C GLU A 373 38.65 -27.26 22.19
N TYR A 374 37.41 -26.76 22.04
CA TYR A 374 36.90 -26.26 20.76
C TYR A 374 37.67 -25.03 20.27
N GLU A 375 38.34 -25.12 19.11
CA GLU A 375 39.06 -24.00 18.52
C GLU A 375 38.20 -23.25 17.49
N LEU A 376 38.14 -21.92 17.62
CA LEU A 376 37.43 -21.05 16.67
C LEU A 376 38.07 -21.10 15.28
N PRO A 377 37.27 -20.97 14.19
CA PRO A 377 37.78 -21.03 12.83
C PRO A 377 38.78 -19.89 12.55
N PRO A 378 39.91 -20.16 11.86
CA PRO A 378 40.88 -19.13 11.53
C PRO A 378 40.37 -18.19 10.42
N LEU A 379 40.69 -16.89 10.52
CA LEU A 379 40.32 -15.87 9.53
C LEU A 379 40.95 -16.14 8.14
N GLY A 380 41.98 -16.98 8.09
CA GLY A 380 42.64 -17.43 6.87
C GLY A 380 41.74 -18.17 5.89
N LEU A 381 40.63 -18.78 6.36
CA LEU A 381 39.64 -19.44 5.52
C LEU A 381 38.83 -18.46 4.65
N LEU A 382 38.83 -17.17 5.03
CA LEU A 382 38.07 -16.14 4.35
C LEU A 382 38.94 -15.36 3.37
N SER A 383 38.33 -14.93 2.26
CA SER A 383 39.00 -14.13 1.24
C SER A 383 39.32 -12.72 1.73
N LEU A 384 40.51 -12.23 1.38
CA LEU A 384 40.90 -10.83 1.61
C LEU A 384 40.40 -9.96 0.45
N PRO A 385 40.05 -8.68 0.71
CA PRO A 385 39.82 -7.73 -0.36
C PRO A 385 41.07 -7.61 -1.22
N LYS A 386 40.91 -7.66 -2.55
CA LYS A 386 42.02 -7.39 -3.48
C LYS A 386 42.53 -5.97 -3.20
N LYS A 387 43.86 -5.79 -3.15
CA LYS A 387 44.47 -4.47 -2.91
C LYS A 387 43.92 -3.49 -3.95
N ARG A 388 43.47 -2.32 -3.46
CA ARG A 388 42.87 -1.25 -4.27
C ARG A 388 43.83 -0.84 -5.38
N ASP A 389 43.38 -0.87 -6.63
CA ASP A 389 44.01 -0.05 -7.67
C ASP A 389 43.73 1.42 -7.31
N THR A 390 44.78 2.12 -6.90
CA THR A 390 44.72 3.51 -6.43
C THR A 390 44.27 4.50 -7.50
N THR A 391 44.21 4.05 -8.76
CA THR A 391 43.88 4.82 -9.95
C THR A 391 42.37 5.04 -10.16
N GLU A 392 41.50 4.29 -9.49
CA GLU A 392 40.05 4.27 -9.78
C GLU A 392 39.17 4.82 -8.64
N VAL A 393 39.77 5.38 -7.59
CA VAL A 393 39.00 6.16 -6.61
C VAL A 393 38.51 7.40 -7.34
N LEU A 394 37.18 7.58 -7.44
CA LEU A 394 36.56 8.74 -8.08
C LEU A 394 37.37 10.00 -7.72
N THR A 395 37.94 10.65 -8.72
CA THR A 395 38.71 11.87 -8.51
C THR A 395 37.77 12.93 -7.93
N ASP A 396 38.28 13.80 -7.07
CA ASP A 396 37.44 14.85 -6.49
C ASP A 396 36.84 15.73 -7.60
N GLU A 397 37.57 15.91 -8.71
CA GLU A 397 37.08 16.57 -9.93
C GLU A 397 35.86 15.86 -10.56
N ALA A 398 35.87 14.53 -10.66
CA ALA A 398 34.74 13.78 -11.21
C ALA A 398 33.50 13.85 -10.30
N LEU A 399 33.70 13.85 -8.98
CA LEU A 399 32.62 14.02 -8.00
C LEU A 399 32.01 15.43 -8.07
N GLU A 400 32.84 16.46 -8.22
CA GLU A 400 32.37 17.83 -8.42
C GLU A 400 31.60 18.00 -9.74
N GLN A 401 32.07 17.36 -10.83
CA GLN A 401 31.36 17.36 -12.12
C GLN A 401 30.00 16.69 -12.01
N ASN A 402 29.93 15.53 -11.35
CA ASN A 402 28.67 14.81 -11.12
C ASN A 402 27.72 15.61 -10.24
N ALA A 403 28.22 16.32 -9.22
CA ALA A 403 27.40 17.22 -8.40
C ALA A 403 26.79 18.36 -9.23
N ARG A 404 27.57 18.99 -10.13
CA ARG A 404 27.06 20.05 -11.02
C ARG A 404 26.04 19.51 -12.03
N LEU A 405 26.24 18.28 -12.52
CA LEU A 405 25.26 17.62 -13.37
C LEU A 405 23.95 17.40 -12.61
N LEU A 406 24.03 16.92 -11.37
CA LEU A 406 22.86 16.72 -10.51
C LEU A 406 22.11 18.03 -10.23
N GLU A 407 22.82 19.13 -9.95
CA GLU A 407 22.21 20.46 -9.80
C GLU A 407 21.45 20.88 -11.06
N LYS A 408 22.04 20.69 -12.24
CA LYS A 408 21.39 21.01 -13.52
C LYS A 408 20.13 20.18 -13.74
N VAL A 409 20.21 18.87 -13.49
CA VAL A 409 19.05 17.97 -13.60
C VAL A 409 17.94 18.39 -12.65
N LEU A 410 18.26 18.75 -11.41
CA LEU A 410 17.28 19.24 -10.44
C LEU A 410 16.61 20.54 -10.91
N ASP A 411 17.38 21.45 -11.49
CA ASP A 411 16.86 22.72 -12.04
C ASP A 411 15.92 22.50 -13.22
N ASP A 412 16.23 21.54 -14.11
CA ASP A 412 15.36 21.15 -15.24
C ASP A 412 13.97 20.66 -14.77
N PHE A 413 13.88 20.04 -13.58
CA PHE A 413 12.60 19.65 -12.95
C PHE A 413 11.97 20.75 -12.06
N GLY A 414 12.54 21.95 -12.08
CA GLY A 414 12.09 23.10 -11.30
C GLY A 414 12.37 22.98 -9.80
N ILE A 415 13.36 22.18 -9.41
CA ILE A 415 13.88 22.09 -8.03
C ILE A 415 15.16 22.91 -7.97
N ARG A 416 15.05 24.14 -7.46
CA ARG A 416 16.21 24.98 -7.20
C ARG A 416 16.85 24.60 -5.86
N GLY A 417 18.16 24.43 -5.86
CA GLY A 417 18.96 24.10 -4.68
C GLY A 417 20.43 23.93 -5.03
N GLU A 418 21.29 23.85 -4.01
CA GLU A 418 22.73 23.71 -4.17
C GLU A 418 23.23 22.45 -3.45
N ILE A 419 24.21 21.75 -4.02
CA ILE A 419 24.86 20.60 -3.38
C ILE A 419 25.98 21.13 -2.48
N ILE A 420 25.78 21.06 -1.17
CA ILE A 420 26.73 21.60 -0.19
C ILE A 420 27.93 20.66 -0.02
N ASN A 421 27.67 19.35 -0.02
CA ASN A 421 28.66 18.36 0.37
C ASN A 421 28.47 17.04 -0.37
N VAL A 422 29.57 16.39 -0.71
CA VAL A 422 29.60 15.08 -1.37
C VAL A 422 30.40 14.11 -0.53
N ARG A 423 29.80 12.99 -0.16
CA ARG A 423 30.40 11.94 0.65
C ARG A 423 30.46 10.64 -0.17
N PRO A 424 31.60 10.33 -0.79
CA PRO A 424 31.75 9.08 -1.52
C PRO A 424 31.82 7.89 -0.56
N GLY A 425 31.04 6.87 -0.86
CA GLY A 425 31.00 5.59 -0.16
C GLY A 425 31.49 4.42 -1.02
N PRO A 426 31.49 3.18 -0.49
CA PRO A 426 31.92 2.00 -1.23
C PRO A 426 30.97 1.63 -2.38
N VAL A 427 29.65 1.72 -2.17
CA VAL A 427 28.63 1.30 -3.15
C VAL A 427 27.89 2.50 -3.76
N VAL A 428 27.62 3.51 -2.95
CA VAL A 428 26.86 4.71 -3.31
C VAL A 428 27.65 5.95 -2.89
N THR A 429 27.36 7.08 -3.53
CA THR A 429 27.83 8.40 -3.12
C THR A 429 26.63 9.21 -2.64
N LEU A 430 26.75 9.83 -1.46
CA LEU A 430 25.73 10.70 -0.88
C LEU A 430 26.01 12.16 -1.26
N TYR A 431 25.06 12.79 -1.94
CA TYR A 431 25.03 14.20 -2.27
C TYR A 431 24.06 14.91 -1.33
N GLU A 432 24.54 15.91 -0.59
CA GLU A 432 23.71 16.67 0.36
C GLU A 432 23.18 17.94 -0.33
N LEU A 433 21.91 17.90 -0.74
CA LEU A 433 21.19 19.00 -1.36
C LEU A 433 20.60 19.93 -0.29
N ALA A 434 20.90 21.22 -0.39
CA ALA A 434 20.13 22.27 0.27
C ALA A 434 19.10 22.85 -0.70
N PRO A 435 17.80 22.52 -0.53
CA PRO A 435 16.76 23.06 -1.39
C PRO A 435 16.53 24.55 -1.11
N ALA A 436 16.12 25.30 -2.14
CA ALA A 436 15.70 26.68 -1.98
C ALA A 436 14.47 26.78 -1.06
N PRO A 437 14.30 27.91 -0.32
CA PRO A 437 13.14 28.13 0.54
C PRO A 437 11.82 27.92 -0.21
N GLY A 438 10.90 27.18 0.42
CA GLY A 438 9.57 26.89 -0.15
C GLY A 438 9.47 25.61 -0.97
N ILE A 439 10.59 24.93 -1.28
CA ILE A 439 10.56 23.60 -1.89
C ILE A 439 10.26 22.55 -0.81
N LYS A 440 9.19 21.78 -1.00
CA LYS A 440 8.82 20.67 -0.10
C LYS A 440 9.74 19.47 -0.35
N SER A 441 10.23 18.84 0.73
CA SER A 441 11.07 17.64 0.64
C SER A 441 10.39 16.49 -0.10
N SER A 442 9.07 16.34 0.04
CA SER A 442 8.29 15.30 -0.67
C SER A 442 8.36 15.43 -2.19
N ARG A 443 8.45 16.65 -2.72
CA ARG A 443 8.60 16.87 -4.17
C ARG A 443 9.94 16.36 -4.68
N VAL A 444 11.01 16.57 -3.91
CA VAL A 444 12.35 16.07 -4.28
C VAL A 444 12.39 14.55 -4.21
N ILE A 445 11.78 13.96 -3.17
CA ILE A 445 11.71 12.50 -2.99
C ILE A 445 10.94 11.83 -4.13
N ALA A 446 9.82 12.43 -4.56
CA ALA A 446 9.01 11.90 -5.65
C ALA A 446 9.72 11.87 -7.02
N LEU A 447 10.80 12.63 -7.21
CA LEU A 447 11.58 12.65 -8.46
C LEU A 447 12.73 11.64 -8.48
N ALA A 448 12.80 10.70 -7.53
CA ALA A 448 13.89 9.73 -7.43
C ALA A 448 14.16 8.99 -8.75
N ASP A 449 13.12 8.44 -9.40
CA ASP A 449 13.27 7.69 -10.65
C ASP A 449 13.66 8.58 -11.84
N ASP A 450 13.13 9.80 -11.90
CA ASP A 450 13.46 10.77 -12.94
C ASP A 450 14.90 11.30 -12.84
N ILE A 451 15.38 11.50 -11.60
CA ILE A 451 16.77 11.84 -11.31
C ILE A 451 17.67 10.65 -11.67
N ALA A 452 17.31 9.43 -11.27
CA ALA A 452 18.08 8.23 -11.63
C ALA A 452 18.22 8.09 -13.15
N ARG A 453 17.12 8.25 -13.89
CA ARG A 453 17.10 8.21 -15.36
C ARG A 453 17.98 9.30 -15.99
N SER A 454 17.86 10.55 -15.53
CA SER A 454 18.63 11.68 -16.05
C SER A 454 20.12 11.59 -15.73
N MET A 455 20.47 10.99 -14.58
CA MET A 455 21.84 10.75 -14.15
C MET A 455 22.43 9.44 -14.71
N SER A 456 21.68 8.69 -15.52
CA SER A 456 22.08 7.35 -16.01
C SER A 456 22.46 6.38 -14.88
N ALA A 457 21.78 6.49 -13.74
CA ALA A 457 21.93 5.62 -12.58
C ALA A 457 20.83 4.55 -12.56
N ILE A 458 21.14 3.38 -11.97
CA ILE A 458 20.18 2.28 -11.83
C ILE A 458 18.99 2.66 -10.93
N SER A 459 19.27 3.44 -9.88
CA SER A 459 18.27 3.96 -8.95
C SER A 459 18.86 5.17 -8.22
N ALA A 460 17.99 5.97 -7.61
CA ALA A 460 18.39 7.04 -6.68
C ALA A 460 17.57 6.88 -5.40
N ARG A 461 18.23 6.96 -4.24
CA ARG A 461 17.53 6.98 -2.96
C ARG A 461 17.59 8.38 -2.38
N ILE A 462 16.43 8.96 -2.09
CA ILE A 462 16.32 10.34 -1.62
C ILE A 462 15.67 10.33 -0.24
N ALA A 463 16.36 10.89 0.76
CA ALA A 463 15.87 10.93 2.14
C ALA A 463 16.29 12.23 2.84
N VAL A 464 15.50 12.67 3.81
CA VAL A 464 15.88 13.79 4.68
C VAL A 464 16.98 13.35 5.65
N VAL A 465 17.96 14.21 5.90
CA VAL A 465 19.06 13.93 6.85
C VAL A 465 18.65 14.45 8.24
N PRO A 466 18.47 13.58 9.25
CA PRO A 466 18.08 14.03 10.59
C PRO A 466 19.08 15.03 11.18
N GLY A 467 18.56 16.08 11.83
CA GLY A 467 19.38 17.10 12.49
C GLY A 467 20.08 18.10 11.56
N ARG A 468 19.84 18.05 10.24
CA ARG A 468 20.40 18.98 9.27
C ARG A 468 19.34 19.42 8.27
N ASN A 469 19.39 20.68 7.81
CA ASN A 469 18.47 21.20 6.80
C ASN A 469 18.93 20.84 5.37
N VAL A 470 19.15 19.55 5.12
CA VAL A 470 19.61 19.02 3.82
C VAL A 470 18.85 17.75 3.46
N ILE A 471 18.70 17.52 2.17
CA ILE A 471 18.14 16.30 1.58
C ILE A 471 19.31 15.49 1.03
N GLY A 472 19.45 14.25 1.48
CA GLY A 472 20.45 13.31 0.98
C GLY A 472 19.95 12.65 -0.29
N ILE A 473 20.72 12.74 -1.37
CA ILE A 473 20.52 12.02 -2.62
C ILE A 473 21.65 11.00 -2.74
N GLU A 474 21.32 9.72 -2.65
CA GLU A 474 22.26 8.60 -2.74
C GLU A 474 22.22 8.04 -4.17
N LEU A 475 23.34 8.17 -4.89
CA LEU A 475 23.49 7.64 -6.25
C LEU A 475 24.51 6.49 -6.25
N PRO A 476 24.23 5.36 -6.92
CA PRO A 476 25.19 4.28 -7.09
C PRO A 476 26.48 4.75 -7.78
N ASN A 477 27.61 4.28 -7.28
CA ASN A 477 28.90 4.49 -7.95
C ASN A 477 28.96 3.69 -9.25
N SER A 478 29.66 4.22 -10.27
CA SER A 478 29.89 3.51 -11.54
C SER A 478 30.62 2.19 -11.33
N LYS A 479 31.54 2.13 -10.35
CA LYS A 479 32.19 0.90 -9.89
C LYS A 479 31.87 0.70 -8.41
N ARG A 480 31.06 -0.32 -8.10
CA ARG A 480 30.68 -0.67 -6.73
C ARG A 480 31.78 -1.51 -6.08
N GLU A 481 32.21 -1.13 -4.88
CA GLU A 481 33.16 -1.93 -4.11
C GLU A 481 32.45 -3.11 -3.43
N MET A 482 33.02 -4.31 -3.58
CA MET A 482 32.55 -5.48 -2.85
C MET A 482 33.01 -5.41 -1.39
N VAL A 483 32.07 -5.55 -0.45
CA VAL A 483 32.35 -5.60 0.99
C VAL A 483 32.61 -7.06 1.38
N PHE A 484 33.82 -7.35 1.85
CA PHE A 484 34.23 -8.70 2.22
C PHE A 484 33.91 -8.99 3.69
N PHE A 485 33.37 -10.18 3.99
CA PHE A 485 33.08 -10.59 5.37
C PHE A 485 34.33 -10.58 6.26
N ARG A 486 35.47 -11.05 5.74
CA ARG A 486 36.75 -11.01 6.47
C ARG A 486 37.11 -9.61 6.96
N GLU A 487 36.82 -8.58 6.18
CA GLU A 487 37.10 -7.19 6.53
C GLU A 487 36.27 -6.73 7.74
N LEU A 488 35.03 -7.23 7.86
CA LEU A 488 34.13 -6.89 8.96
C LEU A 488 34.58 -7.56 10.27
N ILE A 489 34.89 -8.87 10.23
CA ILE A 489 35.28 -9.59 11.44
C ILE A 489 36.73 -9.32 11.87
N SER A 490 37.58 -8.86 10.94
CA SER A 490 38.94 -8.40 11.25
C SER A 490 38.96 -6.97 11.81
N SER A 491 37.80 -6.33 12.00
CA SER A 491 37.70 -4.97 12.51
C SER A 491 37.89 -4.90 14.02
N THR A 492 38.47 -3.80 14.50
CA THR A 492 38.51 -3.50 15.94
C THR A 492 37.12 -3.39 16.55
N GLU A 493 36.15 -2.95 15.76
CA GLU A 493 34.75 -2.82 16.13
C GLU A 493 34.16 -4.20 16.44
N TYR A 494 34.43 -5.21 15.62
CA TYR A 494 33.95 -6.56 15.88
C TYR A 494 34.64 -7.22 17.09
N GLU A 495 35.97 -7.18 17.16
CA GLU A 495 36.72 -7.87 18.22
C GLU A 495 36.46 -7.28 19.62
N ASN A 496 36.41 -5.94 19.75
CA ASN A 496 36.27 -5.29 21.06
C ASN A 496 34.81 -5.06 21.50
N THR A 497 33.84 -5.55 20.76
CA THR A 497 32.43 -5.39 21.14
C THR A 497 32.09 -6.30 22.32
N ASN A 498 31.38 -5.80 23.34
CA ASN A 498 30.94 -6.58 24.51
C ASN A 498 29.53 -7.18 24.33
N THR A 499 29.16 -7.56 23.10
CA THR A 499 27.80 -8.07 22.82
C THR A 499 27.75 -9.58 22.89
N SER A 500 26.63 -10.10 23.38
CA SER A 500 26.43 -11.54 23.54
C SER A 500 26.25 -12.24 22.19
N LEU A 501 25.48 -11.66 21.26
CA LEU A 501 25.22 -12.24 19.95
C LEU A 501 25.58 -11.25 18.83
N SER A 502 26.88 -11.09 18.59
CA SER A 502 27.42 -10.19 17.56
C SER A 502 27.05 -10.63 16.13
N LEU A 503 26.42 -9.74 15.36
CA LEU A 503 26.15 -9.91 13.93
C LEU A 503 26.87 -8.82 13.12
N ALA A 504 27.76 -9.22 12.21
CA ALA A 504 28.39 -8.31 11.27
C ALA A 504 27.50 -8.14 10.03
N LEU A 505 26.82 -7.00 9.91
CA LEU A 505 25.82 -6.77 8.86
C LEU A 505 26.42 -6.27 7.55
N GLY A 506 27.52 -5.52 7.64
CA GLY A 506 28.12 -4.89 6.46
C GLY A 506 28.79 -3.56 6.80
N LYS A 507 28.81 -2.67 5.81
CA LYS A 507 29.27 -1.30 5.97
C LYS A 507 28.13 -0.32 5.72
N ASP A 508 28.16 0.81 6.40
CA ASP A 508 27.27 1.93 6.07
C ASP A 508 27.66 2.61 4.75
N ILE A 509 26.88 3.61 4.35
CA ILE A 509 27.16 4.43 3.16
C ILE A 509 28.51 5.16 3.23
N GLY A 510 29.10 5.33 4.42
CA GLY A 510 30.42 5.93 4.62
C GLY A 510 31.56 4.91 4.66
N GLY A 511 31.26 3.61 4.55
CA GLY A 511 32.24 2.52 4.61
C GLY A 511 32.60 2.04 6.01
N LYS A 512 31.95 2.53 7.07
CA LYS A 512 32.18 2.08 8.45
C LYS A 512 31.49 0.75 8.70
N ALA A 513 32.19 -0.18 9.35
CA ALA A 513 31.63 -1.48 9.72
C ALA A 513 30.43 -1.33 10.68
N ILE A 514 29.35 -2.04 10.40
CA ILE A 514 28.13 -2.09 11.22
C ILE A 514 28.05 -3.46 11.87
N ILE A 515 28.26 -3.47 13.18
CA ILE A 515 28.10 -4.64 14.05
C ILE A 515 26.86 -4.39 14.92
N SER A 516 25.97 -5.38 14.97
CA SER A 516 24.76 -5.33 15.78
C SER A 516 24.70 -6.48 16.78
N ASP A 517 23.79 -6.38 17.75
CA ASP A 517 23.59 -7.39 18.78
C ASP A 517 22.18 -7.99 18.68
N LEU A 518 22.11 -9.28 18.37
CA LEU A 518 20.85 -10.01 18.30
C LEU A 518 20.19 -10.12 19.69
N ALA A 519 20.95 -10.11 20.79
CA ALA A 519 20.36 -10.18 22.13
C ALA A 519 19.58 -8.90 22.48
N ARG A 520 19.98 -7.75 21.94
CA ARG A 520 19.27 -6.46 22.10
C ARG A 520 18.10 -6.29 21.14
N MET A 521 18.13 -6.98 20.02
CA MET A 521 17.04 -7.09 19.04
C MET A 521 16.55 -8.53 19.02
N PRO A 522 15.82 -8.98 20.06
CA PRO A 522 15.68 -10.39 20.42
C PRO A 522 15.15 -11.28 19.30
N HIS A 523 14.44 -10.69 18.33
CA HIS A 523 14.03 -11.34 17.10
C HIS A 523 14.30 -10.42 15.90
N LEU A 524 14.71 -11.00 14.77
CA LEU A 524 15.03 -10.29 13.54
C LEU A 524 14.23 -10.89 12.38
N LEU A 525 13.51 -10.04 11.64
CA LEU A 525 12.85 -10.40 10.38
C LEU A 525 13.72 -9.92 9.21
N ILE A 526 13.99 -10.82 8.26
CA ILE A 526 14.77 -10.52 7.05
C ILE A 526 13.87 -10.77 5.82
N ALA A 527 13.69 -9.73 5.00
CA ALA A 527 12.93 -9.81 3.77
C ALA A 527 13.76 -9.29 2.59
N GLY A 528 13.56 -9.88 1.42
CA GLY A 528 14.25 -9.47 0.20
C GLY A 528 13.80 -10.32 -0.99
N THR A 529 13.74 -9.72 -2.17
CA THR A 529 13.45 -10.44 -3.42
C THR A 529 14.60 -11.36 -3.82
N THR A 530 14.37 -12.32 -4.71
CA THR A 530 15.43 -13.18 -5.24
C THR A 530 16.55 -12.35 -5.85
N GLY A 531 17.80 -12.66 -5.48
CA GLY A 531 18.98 -11.91 -5.95
C GLY A 531 19.27 -10.61 -5.21
N SER A 532 18.44 -10.20 -4.23
CA SER A 532 18.72 -9.04 -3.39
C SER A 532 19.88 -9.24 -2.40
N GLY A 533 20.27 -10.50 -2.16
CA GLY A 533 21.34 -10.86 -1.22
C GLY A 533 20.87 -11.39 0.14
N LYS A 534 19.57 -11.71 0.32
CA LYS A 534 19.02 -12.31 1.55
C LYS A 534 19.87 -13.49 2.06
N SER A 535 20.10 -14.49 1.22
CA SER A 535 20.83 -15.70 1.60
C SER A 535 22.29 -15.43 1.98
N VAL A 536 22.97 -14.54 1.25
CA VAL A 536 24.32 -14.09 1.59
C VAL A 536 24.32 -13.37 2.95
N GLY A 537 23.32 -12.54 3.21
CA GLY A 537 23.12 -11.88 4.50
C GLY A 537 22.94 -12.88 5.65
N ILE A 538 22.08 -13.89 5.48
CA ILE A 538 21.86 -14.95 6.47
C ILE A 538 23.18 -15.69 6.76
N ASN A 539 23.91 -16.10 5.72
CA ASN A 539 25.21 -16.76 5.87
C ASN A 539 26.23 -15.87 6.61
N THR A 540 26.24 -14.56 6.32
CA THR A 540 27.10 -13.59 7.01
C THR A 540 26.75 -13.51 8.50
N MET A 541 25.46 -13.55 8.85
CA MET A 541 25.00 -13.55 10.24
C MET A 541 25.38 -14.84 10.96
N ILE A 542 25.17 -16.02 10.34
CA ILE A 542 25.55 -17.32 10.91
C ILE A 542 27.06 -17.37 11.16
N LEU A 543 27.86 -17.00 10.14
CA LEU A 543 29.31 -16.99 10.27
C LEU A 543 29.80 -15.98 11.31
N SER A 544 29.08 -14.88 11.54
CA SER A 544 29.42 -13.97 12.65
C SER A 544 29.37 -14.72 13.98
N LEU A 545 28.29 -15.46 14.24
CA LEU A 545 28.17 -16.26 15.46
C LEU A 545 29.27 -17.33 15.55
N LEU A 546 29.50 -18.10 14.48
CA LEU A 546 30.49 -19.19 14.47
C LEU A 546 31.95 -18.74 14.63
N TYR A 547 32.30 -17.52 14.20
CA TYR A 547 33.65 -16.97 14.36
C TYR A 547 33.91 -16.40 15.76
N ARG A 548 32.87 -16.34 16.60
CA ARG A 548 32.92 -15.70 17.92
C ARG A 548 32.53 -16.62 19.08
N LEU A 549 31.56 -17.50 18.90
CA LEU A 549 30.92 -18.26 19.97
C LEU A 549 31.21 -19.76 19.83
N SER A 550 31.56 -20.40 20.94
CA SER A 550 31.70 -21.86 21.02
C SER A 550 30.32 -22.56 21.03
N PRO A 551 30.27 -23.88 20.80
CA PRO A 551 29.04 -24.66 20.92
C PRO A 551 28.41 -24.62 22.32
N ASP A 552 29.18 -24.31 23.36
CA ASP A 552 28.70 -24.26 24.75
C ASP A 552 28.13 -22.87 25.10
N GLU A 553 28.52 -21.85 24.33
CA GLU A 553 27.99 -20.49 24.45
C GLU A 553 26.76 -20.26 23.57
N CYS A 554 26.72 -20.89 22.38
CA CYS A 554 25.66 -20.70 21.41
C CYS A 554 25.29 -22.00 20.68
N LYS A 555 24.00 -22.29 20.67
CA LYS A 555 23.37 -23.41 19.99
C LYS A 555 22.41 -22.91 18.91
N LEU A 556 22.31 -23.64 17.81
CA LEU A 556 21.55 -23.27 16.63
C LEU A 556 20.46 -24.29 16.32
N ILE A 557 19.30 -23.80 15.91
CA ILE A 557 18.24 -24.59 15.26
C ILE A 557 18.02 -23.98 13.89
N MET A 558 18.21 -24.77 12.84
CA MET A 558 18.09 -24.33 11.46
C MET A 558 16.89 -25.00 10.80
N ILE A 559 16.01 -24.20 10.19
CA ILE A 559 14.84 -24.66 9.48
C ILE A 559 14.93 -24.18 8.03
N ASP A 560 15.01 -25.13 7.11
CA ASP A 560 15.15 -24.89 5.67
C ASP A 560 14.18 -25.80 4.88
N PRO A 561 12.95 -25.33 4.63
CA PRO A 561 11.95 -26.12 3.93
C PRO A 561 12.30 -26.37 2.45
N LYS A 562 13.20 -25.57 1.86
CA LYS A 562 13.62 -25.69 0.45
C LYS A 562 14.91 -26.48 0.26
N MET A 563 15.64 -26.77 1.34
CA MET A 563 16.94 -27.45 1.34
C MET A 563 18.03 -26.74 0.51
N LEU A 564 17.96 -25.41 0.37
CA LEU A 564 18.85 -24.67 -0.50
C LEU A 564 19.97 -23.94 0.25
N GLU A 565 19.63 -23.27 1.35
CA GLU A 565 20.50 -22.26 1.94
C GLU A 565 21.19 -22.75 3.21
N LEU A 566 20.48 -23.48 4.08
CA LEU A 566 21.01 -23.88 5.39
C LEU A 566 21.54 -25.32 5.42
N SER A 567 21.24 -26.13 4.41
CA SER A 567 21.72 -27.52 4.30
C SER A 567 23.25 -27.64 4.35
N VAL A 568 23.97 -26.58 3.96
CA VAL A 568 25.44 -26.49 4.03
C VAL A 568 26.00 -26.55 5.47
N TYR A 569 25.19 -26.22 6.48
CA TYR A 569 25.60 -26.21 7.89
C TYR A 569 25.35 -27.55 8.59
N GLU A 570 24.86 -28.57 7.89
CA GLU A 570 24.62 -29.88 8.48
C GLU A 570 25.89 -30.44 9.13
N GLY A 571 25.77 -30.91 10.38
CA GLY A 571 26.87 -31.54 11.12
C GLY A 571 27.80 -30.60 11.91
N ILE A 572 27.56 -29.28 11.94
CA ILE A 572 28.32 -28.40 12.85
C ILE A 572 27.97 -28.68 14.32
N PRO A 573 28.94 -28.56 15.26
CA PRO A 573 28.71 -28.87 16.69
C PRO A 573 27.75 -27.91 17.41
N HIS A 574 27.46 -26.75 16.80
CA HIS A 574 26.49 -25.80 17.32
C HIS A 574 25.03 -26.24 17.10
N LEU A 575 24.74 -27.18 16.19
CA LEU A 575 23.38 -27.61 15.93
C LEU A 575 22.80 -28.45 17.08
N LEU A 576 21.59 -28.13 17.53
CA LEU A 576 20.83 -28.95 18.50
C LEU A 576 20.15 -30.15 17.85
N ALA A 577 19.83 -30.02 16.56
CA ALA A 577 19.21 -31.04 15.75
C ALA A 577 19.69 -30.87 14.29
N PRO A 578 19.62 -31.94 13.47
CA PRO A 578 19.83 -31.83 12.03
C PRO A 578 18.97 -30.72 11.42
N VAL A 579 19.42 -30.14 10.31
CA VAL A 579 18.69 -29.08 9.61
C VAL A 579 17.28 -29.57 9.30
N VAL A 580 16.29 -28.82 9.78
CA VAL A 580 14.89 -29.23 9.73
C VAL A 580 14.30 -28.86 8.38
N THR A 581 14.00 -29.87 7.57
CA THR A 581 13.49 -29.68 6.21
C THR A 581 11.99 -29.93 6.10
N ASP A 582 11.41 -30.72 7.02
CA ASP A 582 9.98 -31.02 7.05
C ASP A 582 9.24 -29.92 7.86
N PRO A 583 8.25 -29.22 7.27
CA PRO A 583 7.46 -28.21 7.97
C PRO A 583 6.82 -28.71 9.27
N LYS A 584 6.40 -29.98 9.34
CA LYS A 584 5.81 -30.54 10.57
C LYS A 584 6.85 -30.69 11.68
N LYS A 585 8.07 -31.10 11.33
CA LYS A 585 9.18 -31.16 12.28
C LYS A 585 9.60 -29.76 12.73
N ALA A 586 9.47 -28.75 11.87
CA ALA A 586 9.71 -27.36 12.26
C ALA A 586 8.74 -26.90 13.36
N VAL A 587 7.45 -27.24 13.27
CA VAL A 587 6.48 -26.97 14.34
C VAL A 587 6.88 -27.64 15.66
N ILE A 588 7.34 -28.90 15.60
CA ILE A 588 7.82 -29.62 16.79
C ILE A 588 9.06 -28.92 17.39
N ALA A 589 10.01 -28.49 16.56
CA ALA A 589 11.18 -27.75 17.01
C ALA A 589 10.80 -26.43 17.69
N LEU A 590 9.84 -25.68 17.12
CA LEU A 590 9.34 -24.45 17.74
C LEU A 590 8.61 -24.71 19.07
N LYS A 591 7.81 -25.78 19.15
CA LYS A 591 7.18 -26.20 20.42
C LYS A 591 8.22 -26.58 21.47
N TRP A 592 9.31 -27.22 21.06
CA TRP A 592 10.45 -27.52 21.94
C TRP A 592 11.13 -26.23 22.41
N VAL A 593 11.34 -25.23 21.53
CA VAL A 593 11.91 -23.92 21.92
C VAL A 593 11.04 -23.22 22.97
N VAL A 594 9.71 -23.27 22.83
CA VAL A 594 8.78 -22.73 23.84
C VAL A 594 8.92 -23.47 25.17
N LYS A 595 9.00 -24.80 25.15
CA LYS A 595 9.20 -25.61 26.35
C LYS A 595 10.53 -25.28 27.04
N GLU A 596 11.61 -25.21 26.28
CA GLU A 596 12.95 -24.85 26.77
C GLU A 596 12.95 -23.44 27.37
N MET A 597 12.25 -22.48 26.75
CA MET A 597 12.07 -21.14 27.31
C MET A 597 11.40 -21.18 28.69
N GLU A 598 10.31 -21.94 28.86
CA GLU A 598 9.64 -22.09 30.15
C GLU A 598 10.56 -22.73 31.21
N ASP A 599 11.28 -23.78 30.84
CA ASP A 599 12.20 -24.48 31.73
C ASP A 599 13.35 -23.54 32.18
N ARG A 600 13.87 -22.70 31.29
CA ARG A 600 14.84 -21.65 31.64
C ARG A 600 14.27 -20.60 32.57
N TYR A 601 13.04 -20.15 32.36
CA TYR A 601 12.38 -19.24 33.30
C TYR A 601 12.23 -19.84 34.70
N ARG A 602 11.93 -21.15 34.79
CA ARG A 602 11.89 -21.85 36.07
C ARG A 602 13.27 -21.89 36.74
N LYS A 603 14.32 -22.24 35.99
CA LYS A 603 15.71 -22.23 36.50
C LYS A 603 16.15 -20.85 36.99
N MET A 604 15.89 -19.79 36.21
CA MET A 604 16.22 -18.41 36.58
C MET A 604 15.42 -17.92 37.81
N SER A 605 14.13 -18.24 37.88
CA SER A 605 13.29 -17.93 39.04
C SER A 605 13.79 -18.64 40.30
N LYS A 606 14.27 -19.89 40.17
CA LYS A 606 14.84 -20.64 41.29
C LYS A 606 16.07 -19.93 41.90
N LEU A 607 16.92 -19.29 41.07
CA LEU A 607 18.10 -18.52 41.48
C LEU A 607 17.84 -17.02 41.71
N SER A 608 16.58 -16.55 41.58
CA SER A 608 16.22 -15.13 41.67
C SER A 608 16.91 -14.22 40.65
N VAL A 609 17.24 -14.75 39.47
CA VAL A 609 17.89 -14.00 38.39
C VAL A 609 16.89 -13.62 37.29
N ARG A 610 17.13 -12.50 36.60
CA ARG A 610 16.21 -11.94 35.57
C ARG A 610 16.56 -12.30 34.12
N ASN A 611 17.80 -12.70 33.84
CA ASN A 611 18.28 -12.97 32.49
C ASN A 611 19.31 -14.11 32.49
N ILE A 612 19.58 -14.65 31.30
CA ILE A 612 20.53 -15.76 31.11
C ILE A 612 21.97 -15.38 31.49
N ALA A 613 22.38 -14.13 31.24
CA ALA A 613 23.73 -13.68 31.55
C ALA A 613 24.02 -13.75 33.06
N GLY A 614 23.11 -13.22 33.89
CA GLY A 614 23.25 -13.32 35.34
C GLY A 614 23.05 -14.74 35.86
N PHE A 615 22.32 -15.60 35.13
CA PHE A 615 22.17 -17.00 35.51
C PHE A 615 23.51 -17.71 35.33
N ASN A 616 24.16 -17.52 34.18
CA ASN A 616 25.47 -18.09 33.91
C ASN A 616 26.52 -17.54 34.87
N GLU A 617 26.53 -16.23 35.15
CA GLU A 617 27.44 -15.61 36.13
C GLU A 617 27.30 -16.26 37.53
N ARG A 618 26.06 -16.45 38.02
CA ARG A 618 25.83 -17.08 39.33
C ARG A 618 26.22 -18.56 39.36
N VAL A 619 26.04 -19.27 38.25
CA VAL A 619 26.43 -20.67 38.10
C VAL A 619 27.94 -20.82 38.01
N GLU A 620 28.63 -19.97 37.26
CA GLU A 620 30.09 -19.91 37.19
C GLU A 620 30.68 -19.61 38.57
N GLU A 621 30.15 -18.62 39.30
CA GLU A 621 30.55 -18.35 40.69
C GLU A 621 30.35 -19.56 41.61
N ALA A 622 29.26 -20.33 41.43
CA ALA A 622 29.01 -21.52 42.24
C ALA A 622 30.01 -22.63 41.91
N ILE A 623 30.34 -22.84 40.63
CA ILE A 623 31.33 -23.81 40.17
C ILE A 623 32.73 -23.43 40.68
N GLU A 624 33.11 -22.15 40.60
CA GLU A 624 34.40 -21.66 41.10
C GLU A 624 34.56 -21.83 42.62
N ASN A 625 33.46 -21.73 43.36
CA ASN A 625 33.43 -21.86 44.82
C ASN A 625 33.10 -23.29 45.32
N ASP A 626 32.93 -24.26 44.41
CA ASP A 626 32.47 -25.63 44.70
C ASP A 626 31.18 -25.66 45.55
N GLU A 627 30.28 -24.71 45.29
CA GLU A 627 29.02 -24.50 46.00
C GLU A 627 27.88 -25.28 45.32
N VAL A 628 27.30 -26.25 46.01
CA VAL A 628 26.07 -26.93 45.55
C VAL A 628 24.87 -26.08 45.91
N ILE A 629 24.16 -25.56 44.90
CA ILE A 629 22.97 -24.75 45.13
C ILE A 629 21.80 -25.66 45.53
N ILE A 630 21.51 -25.70 46.83
CA ILE A 630 20.39 -26.42 47.42
C ILE A 630 19.17 -25.51 47.59
N ARG A 631 17.98 -26.02 47.26
CA ARG A 631 16.72 -25.31 47.51
C ARG A 631 15.76 -26.17 48.32
N THR A 632 15.30 -25.62 49.44
CA THR A 632 14.26 -26.23 50.27
C THR A 632 12.90 -26.03 49.60
N VAL A 633 12.25 -27.12 49.18
CA VAL A 633 10.90 -27.13 48.60
C VAL A 633 9.94 -27.87 49.51
N GLN A 634 8.73 -27.33 49.69
CA GLN A 634 7.69 -28.00 50.47
C GLN A 634 7.05 -29.10 49.62
N THR A 635 7.31 -30.37 49.98
CA THR A 635 6.84 -31.53 49.21
C THR A 635 5.52 -32.10 49.73
N GLY A 636 5.08 -31.70 50.93
CA GLY A 636 3.75 -32.07 51.45
C GLY A 636 3.47 -31.62 52.88
N PHE A 637 2.49 -32.29 53.50
CA PHE A 637 2.19 -32.19 54.93
C PHE A 637 2.24 -33.59 55.54
N ASP A 638 2.83 -33.70 56.72
CA ASP A 638 2.88 -34.95 57.47
C ASP A 638 1.46 -35.34 57.94
N LYS A 639 1.07 -36.59 57.69
CA LYS A 639 -0.31 -37.09 57.89
C LYS A 639 -0.69 -37.21 59.37
N GLU A 640 0.28 -37.27 60.28
CA GLU A 640 0.03 -37.37 61.73
C GLU A 640 0.12 -36.03 62.45
N THR A 641 1.02 -35.13 62.02
CA THR A 641 1.31 -33.88 62.73
C THR A 641 0.77 -32.63 62.01
N GLY A 642 0.36 -32.74 60.74
CA GLY A 642 -0.12 -31.62 59.94
C GLY A 642 0.95 -30.57 59.62
N GLN A 643 2.22 -30.83 59.95
CA GLN A 643 3.33 -29.92 59.68
C GLN A 643 3.83 -30.06 58.24
N ALA A 644 4.30 -28.96 57.66
CA ALA A 644 4.86 -28.94 56.32
C ALA A 644 6.16 -29.75 56.27
N ILE A 645 6.24 -30.70 55.33
CA ILE A 645 7.46 -31.46 55.05
C ILE A 645 8.24 -30.68 53.99
N TYR A 646 9.49 -30.39 54.32
CA TYR A 646 10.44 -29.69 53.47
C TYR A 646 11.53 -30.67 53.04
N GLU A 647 11.81 -30.71 51.75
CA GLU A 647 12.86 -31.55 51.15
C GLU A 647 13.86 -30.64 50.45
N GLU A 648 15.15 -30.94 50.57
CA GLU A 648 16.21 -30.19 49.90
C GLU A 648 16.44 -30.79 48.50
N GLU A 649 16.13 -30.02 47.47
CA GLU A 649 16.37 -30.37 46.07
C GLU A 649 17.77 -29.83 45.67
N GLU A 650 18.72 -30.73 45.40
CA GLU A 650 20.00 -30.39 44.78
C GLU A 650 19.75 -29.97 43.32
N MET A 651 20.21 -28.77 42.94
CA MET A 651 20.06 -28.28 41.59
C MET A 651 21.32 -28.55 40.77
N ASP A 652 21.22 -29.45 39.79
CA ASP A 652 22.24 -29.63 38.77
C ASP A 652 22.19 -28.45 37.79
N LEU A 653 23.18 -27.55 37.89
CA LEU A 653 23.20 -26.28 37.17
C LEU A 653 24.46 -26.18 36.32
N GLU A 654 24.26 -26.33 35.02
CA GLU A 654 25.25 -26.02 34.01
C GLU A 654 24.96 -24.63 33.39
N PRO A 655 26.01 -23.91 32.92
CA PRO A 655 25.83 -22.70 32.14
C PRO A 655 24.92 -22.95 30.92
N LEU A 656 23.99 -22.03 30.68
CA LEU A 656 23.03 -22.17 29.60
C LEU A 656 23.54 -21.49 28.32
N PRO A 657 23.60 -22.19 27.17
CA PRO A 657 23.94 -21.57 25.90
C PRO A 657 22.81 -20.67 25.41
N PHE A 658 23.12 -19.62 24.66
CA PHE A 658 22.12 -18.95 23.82
C PHE A 658 21.59 -19.91 22.76
N ILE A 659 20.29 -19.84 22.45
CA ILE A 659 19.68 -20.60 21.37
C ILE A 659 19.24 -19.64 20.29
N VAL A 660 19.79 -19.77 19.08
CA VAL A 660 19.37 -18.98 17.91
C VAL A 660 18.63 -19.88 16.94
N VAL A 661 17.36 -19.56 16.71
CA VAL A 661 16.50 -20.24 15.75
C VAL A 661 16.52 -19.46 14.45
N ILE A 662 16.92 -20.12 13.36
CA ILE A 662 17.05 -19.54 12.03
C ILE A 662 16.07 -20.25 11.11
N ILE A 663 15.14 -19.50 10.55
CA ILE A 663 14.17 -19.97 9.57
C ILE A 663 14.48 -19.26 8.26
N ASP A 664 14.89 -20.00 7.24
CA ASP A 664 15.18 -19.38 5.94
C ASP A 664 13.90 -18.83 5.30
N GLU A 665 12.89 -19.68 5.10
CA GLU A 665 11.63 -19.29 4.48
C GLU A 665 10.44 -19.47 5.43
N MET A 666 10.09 -18.39 6.13
CA MET A 666 8.94 -18.40 7.04
C MET A 666 7.60 -18.54 6.29
N ALA A 667 7.50 -18.01 5.07
CA ALA A 667 6.27 -18.07 4.28
C ALA A 667 5.83 -19.53 4.01
N ASP A 668 6.78 -20.42 3.70
CA ASP A 668 6.52 -21.83 3.47
C ASP A 668 5.97 -22.53 4.72
N LEU A 669 6.51 -22.19 5.90
CA LEU A 669 5.98 -22.70 7.17
C LEU A 669 4.57 -22.18 7.45
N MET A 670 4.30 -20.89 7.20
CA MET A 670 2.99 -20.28 7.44
C MET A 670 1.91 -20.86 6.53
N MET A 671 2.24 -21.20 5.28
CA MET A 671 1.31 -21.84 4.34
C MET A 671 0.92 -23.26 4.79
N VAL A 672 1.86 -24.01 5.37
CA VAL A 672 1.66 -25.43 5.71
C VAL A 672 1.11 -25.62 7.15
N ALA A 673 1.43 -24.72 8.07
CA ALA A 673 1.16 -24.90 9.51
C ALA A 673 0.52 -23.66 10.18
N GLY A 674 -0.31 -22.90 9.45
CA GLY A 674 -0.74 -21.54 9.84
C GLY A 674 -1.53 -21.35 11.15
N LYS A 675 -1.86 -22.39 11.93
CA LYS A 675 -2.59 -22.26 13.21
C LYS A 675 -2.09 -23.17 14.36
N GLU A 676 -1.14 -24.07 14.13
CA GLU A 676 -0.75 -25.13 15.09
C GLU A 676 0.49 -24.86 15.94
#